data_AF-A0A951ALJ9-F1
#
_entry.id   AF-A0A951ALJ9-F1
#
_cell.length_a   1.000
_cell.length_b   1.000
_cell.length_c   1.000
_cell.angle_alpha   90.00
_cell.angle_beta   90.00
_cell.angle_gamma   90.00
#
_symmetry.space_group_name_H-M   'P 1'
#
loop_
_entity.id
_entity.type
_entity.pdbx_description
1 polymer ?
#
loop_
_entity_poly.entity_id
_entity_poly.type
_entity_poly.pdbx_seq_one_letter_code
_entity_poly.pdbx_strand_id
1 'polypeptide(L)'
;MAAETFSFPIVILGGGFAGAYCARALRSGLQKRTSKNVALLADQNAMLFHPMLAEVSGSAISPLHVVNPLRLFCRGSSIFMGAVSGVDLEQKTVSFQPTPFTPAAMLTFEHLVLAIGSVVDVSRVPGMPEHGYLMKTVGDAIRLRSDVLERLEAASLMTEEALRRKLLTFVIVGGGYSGVETAGQIWDLLRDVQRFYPGINPKEFRLVLVHSGAYLLPQIGKELGKYCEVQLKNRGIEIRLNTRVNAITAERAILSTGDIIETNTVVTTVGNATHPVIKNLIERYQLPNERGRLSTEPTMQVRGYKNLWSAGDCSAVPLQDGSISPATAQFAMRQGTLLGKNILAAQNSRRLEPFRFKTLGEMASLGHRKAVGKVLGLKVSGFLAWLMWRAAYLYKLPGMEQKAKVFFEWSLEVLFPRDISLINVKTTEVIGRVHLENGDPIYHIGDASFSFYLIENGHVKLDDHAGSVRTLGPGEHFGERELLQNTKRQFEAIASEPTTLIALDKTTFEALTKNSLTAGYYLNRSSVHYLSLQERKAIVDHASPSLRQKRVEDFMRRDEVVLRGTDSILTAMKAFKKAGAAILPVLDDENRCKGWLRLALAFDWLHQGKVRLEHPVSQLRTLPSINVRPEDSVEQALLQFAQSPDREAIVLNNAGQLVGILVLLDLILADAG
;
A
#
# COMPACT_ATOMS: atom_id res chain seq x y z
N MET A 1 -20.85 1.19 -15.37
CA MET A 1 -20.36 0.98 -16.77
C MET A 1 -19.78 -0.42 -16.89
N ALA A 2 -20.01 -1.12 -18.02
CA ALA A 2 -19.41 -2.43 -18.26
C ALA A 2 -17.87 -2.31 -18.34
N ALA A 3 -17.14 -3.23 -17.71
CA ALA A 3 -15.68 -3.24 -17.76
C ALA A 3 -15.22 -3.41 -19.21
N GLU A 4 -14.34 -2.53 -19.67
CA GLU A 4 -13.81 -2.61 -21.04
C GLU A 4 -12.99 -3.89 -21.17
N THR A 5 -13.26 -4.67 -22.23
CA THR A 5 -12.64 -5.97 -22.45
C THR A 5 -11.81 -5.95 -23.72
N PHE A 6 -10.52 -6.29 -23.60
CA PHE A 6 -9.59 -6.39 -24.72
C PHE A 6 -9.17 -7.84 -24.94
N SER A 7 -9.13 -8.29 -26.19
CA SER A 7 -8.77 -9.66 -26.53
C SER A 7 -7.38 -9.73 -27.17
N PHE A 8 -6.53 -10.60 -26.63
CA PHE A 8 -5.18 -10.84 -27.14
C PHE A 8 -4.85 -12.33 -27.15
N PRO A 9 -4.23 -12.87 -28.21
CA PRO A 9 -3.71 -14.23 -28.21
C PRO A 9 -2.76 -14.51 -27.04
N ILE A 10 -1.91 -13.54 -26.69
CA ILE A 10 -0.90 -13.69 -25.64
C ILE A 10 -1.03 -12.54 -24.64
N VAL A 11 -1.22 -12.88 -23.36
CA VAL A 11 -1.20 -11.93 -22.25
C VAL A 11 -0.02 -12.25 -21.34
N ILE A 12 0.80 -11.23 -21.05
CA ILE A 12 1.96 -11.31 -20.18
C ILE A 12 1.70 -10.47 -18.94
N LEU A 13 1.75 -11.09 -17.77
CA LEU A 13 1.66 -10.41 -16.49
C LEU A 13 3.07 -10.18 -15.96
N GLY A 14 3.43 -8.90 -15.77
CA GLY A 14 4.70 -8.46 -15.20
C GLY A 14 5.62 -7.77 -16.22
N GLY A 15 6.04 -6.54 -15.89
CA GLY A 15 6.98 -5.73 -16.68
C GLY A 15 8.45 -5.89 -16.29
N GLY A 16 8.80 -6.91 -15.50
CA GLY A 16 10.18 -7.18 -15.09
C GLY A 16 11.04 -7.86 -16.18
N PHE A 17 12.23 -8.33 -15.81
CA PHE A 17 13.17 -8.98 -16.73
C PHE A 17 12.55 -10.13 -17.55
N ALA A 18 11.77 -11.02 -16.93
CA ALA A 18 11.19 -12.16 -17.64
C ALA A 18 10.10 -11.70 -18.63
N GLY A 19 9.12 -10.91 -18.19
CA GLY A 19 8.00 -10.48 -19.02
C GLY A 19 8.41 -9.55 -20.16
N ALA A 20 9.28 -8.56 -19.87
CA ALA A 20 9.73 -7.61 -20.87
C ALA A 20 10.57 -8.27 -21.97
N TYR A 21 11.47 -9.19 -21.62
CA TYR A 21 12.26 -9.93 -22.62
C TYR A 21 11.41 -10.97 -23.37
N CYS A 22 10.36 -11.52 -22.75
CA CYS A 22 9.37 -12.37 -23.41
C CYS A 22 8.61 -11.59 -24.50
N ALA A 23 8.05 -10.41 -24.16
CA ALA A 23 7.39 -9.53 -25.12
C ALA A 23 8.31 -9.17 -26.30
N ARG A 24 9.58 -8.86 -26.01
CA ARG A 24 10.57 -8.53 -27.03
C ARG A 24 10.89 -9.72 -27.95
N ALA A 25 11.01 -10.92 -27.41
CA ALA A 25 11.23 -12.13 -28.19
C ALA A 25 10.02 -12.45 -29.09
N LEU A 26 8.80 -12.31 -28.57
CA LEU A 26 7.56 -12.49 -29.34
C LEU A 26 7.47 -11.53 -30.54
N ARG A 27 7.85 -10.26 -30.35
CA ARG A 27 7.90 -9.26 -31.44
C ARG A 27 8.78 -9.72 -32.60
N SER A 28 9.94 -10.29 -32.31
CA SER A 28 10.88 -10.71 -33.36
C SER A 28 10.31 -11.79 -34.30
N GLY A 29 9.32 -12.58 -33.83
CA GLY A 29 8.67 -13.61 -34.62
C GLY A 29 7.35 -13.23 -35.29
N LEU A 30 6.66 -12.15 -34.85
CA LEU A 30 5.27 -11.88 -35.24
C LEU A 30 5.06 -10.85 -36.39
N GLN A 31 6.11 -10.25 -36.96
CA GLN A 31 6.05 -9.20 -38.02
C GLN A 31 4.99 -8.08 -37.77
N LYS A 32 4.71 -7.20 -38.75
CA LYS A 32 4.12 -5.83 -38.64
C LYS A 32 2.79 -5.62 -37.84
N ARG A 33 2.17 -6.66 -37.25
CA ARG A 33 0.91 -6.57 -36.47
C ARG A 33 1.03 -7.00 -35.00
N THR A 34 2.24 -7.02 -34.43
CA THR A 34 2.49 -7.48 -33.05
C THR A 34 1.61 -6.80 -31.99
N SER A 35 1.18 -5.54 -32.20
CA SER A 35 0.44 -4.76 -31.19
C SER A 35 -0.95 -5.31 -30.92
N LYS A 36 -1.52 -6.08 -31.86
CA LYS A 36 -2.81 -6.77 -31.67
C LYS A 36 -2.66 -8.18 -31.10
N ASN A 37 -1.43 -8.71 -31.01
CA ASN A 37 -1.20 -10.10 -30.65
C ASN A 37 -0.73 -10.30 -29.20
N VAL A 38 -0.05 -9.28 -28.64
CA VAL A 38 0.61 -9.39 -27.33
C VAL A 38 0.19 -8.22 -26.46
N ALA A 39 -0.44 -8.51 -25.32
CA ALA A 39 -0.62 -7.57 -24.23
C ALA A 39 0.41 -7.86 -23.12
N LEU A 40 1.07 -6.81 -22.64
CA LEU A 40 1.87 -6.84 -21.42
C LEU A 40 1.21 -5.94 -20.39
N LEU A 41 0.77 -6.53 -19.29
CA LEU A 41 0.19 -5.85 -18.14
C LEU A 41 1.24 -5.76 -17.02
N ALA A 42 1.54 -4.55 -16.59
CA ALA A 42 2.47 -4.27 -15.50
C ALA A 42 1.89 -3.19 -14.57
N ASP A 43 2.22 -3.26 -13.29
CA ASP A 43 1.87 -2.22 -12.30
C ASP A 43 2.68 -0.92 -12.51
N GLN A 44 3.82 -1.01 -13.18
CA GLN A 44 4.67 0.12 -13.54
C GLN A 44 4.85 0.25 -15.05
N ASN A 45 5.05 1.48 -15.55
CA ASN A 45 5.28 1.74 -16.97
C ASN A 45 6.73 1.50 -17.43
N ALA A 46 7.62 1.07 -16.53
CA ALA A 46 9.04 0.89 -16.79
C ALA A 46 9.57 -0.40 -16.14
N MET A 47 10.56 -1.02 -16.78
CA MET A 47 11.33 -2.12 -16.22
C MET A 47 12.51 -1.57 -15.42
N LEU A 48 12.59 -1.93 -14.14
CA LEU A 48 13.72 -1.61 -13.28
C LEU A 48 14.90 -2.58 -13.50
N PHE A 49 16.07 -2.04 -13.81
CA PHE A 49 17.33 -2.75 -13.88
C PHE A 49 17.95 -2.91 -12.48
N HIS A 50 17.32 -3.79 -11.69
CA HIS A 50 17.64 -4.07 -10.29
C HIS A 50 19.14 -4.21 -9.94
N PRO A 51 20.00 -4.82 -10.78
CA PRO A 51 21.41 -5.03 -10.42
C PRO A 51 22.24 -3.76 -10.21
N MET A 52 21.76 -2.59 -10.66
CA MET A 52 22.44 -1.31 -10.47
C MET A 52 21.77 -0.44 -9.39
N LEU A 53 20.74 -0.95 -8.70
CA LEU A 53 20.00 -0.18 -7.72
C LEU A 53 20.86 0.23 -6.51
N ALA A 54 21.81 -0.61 -6.10
CA ALA A 54 22.76 -0.27 -5.05
C ALA A 54 23.61 0.96 -5.41
N GLU A 55 23.99 1.13 -6.68
CA GLU A 55 24.74 2.31 -7.13
C GLU A 55 23.92 3.60 -7.04
N VAL A 56 22.60 3.51 -7.23
CA VAL A 56 21.68 4.64 -7.01
C VAL A 56 21.68 5.04 -5.53
N SER A 57 21.60 4.06 -4.62
CA SER A 57 21.63 4.32 -3.17
C SER A 57 22.94 4.94 -2.69
N GLY A 58 24.05 4.63 -3.37
CA GLY A 58 25.36 5.21 -3.11
C GLY A 58 25.63 6.55 -3.80
N SER A 59 24.69 7.09 -4.58
CA SER A 59 24.90 8.29 -5.43
C SER A 59 26.00 8.13 -6.50
N ALA A 60 26.26 6.90 -6.95
CA ALA A 60 27.23 6.62 -8.02
C ALA A 60 26.61 6.73 -9.42
N ILE A 61 25.30 6.58 -9.54
CA ILE A 61 24.54 6.80 -10.77
C ILE A 61 23.18 7.44 -10.49
N SER A 62 22.60 8.09 -11.49
CA SER A 62 21.27 8.67 -11.42
C SER A 62 20.18 7.60 -11.31
N PRO A 63 19.12 7.82 -10.50
CA PRO A 63 17.96 6.92 -10.42
C PRO A 63 17.28 6.67 -11.77
N LEU A 64 17.30 7.66 -12.67
CA LEU A 64 16.70 7.53 -14.00
C LEU A 64 17.47 6.57 -14.90
N HIS A 65 18.73 6.29 -14.57
CA HIS A 65 19.58 5.45 -15.41
C HIS A 65 19.32 3.95 -15.26
N VAL A 66 18.60 3.55 -14.22
CA VAL A 66 18.24 2.15 -13.97
C VAL A 66 16.81 1.81 -14.40
N VAL A 67 16.04 2.76 -14.94
CA VAL A 67 14.66 2.53 -15.40
C VAL A 67 14.58 2.52 -16.92
N ASN A 68 13.81 1.57 -17.47
CA ASN A 68 13.66 1.40 -18.92
C ASN A 68 12.18 1.42 -19.29
N PRO A 69 11.66 2.47 -19.94
CA PRO A 69 10.23 2.56 -20.28
C PRO A 69 9.76 1.35 -21.10
N LEU A 70 8.73 0.66 -20.64
CA LEU A 70 8.22 -0.57 -21.27
C LEU A 70 7.68 -0.30 -22.68
N ARG A 71 7.03 0.85 -22.89
CA ARG A 71 6.54 1.26 -24.21
C ARG A 71 7.67 1.40 -25.24
N LEU A 72 8.87 1.79 -24.79
CA LEU A 72 10.06 1.89 -25.63
C LEU A 72 10.73 0.52 -25.81
N PHE A 73 10.92 -0.21 -24.70
CA PHE A 73 11.64 -1.47 -24.69
C PHE A 73 10.87 -2.60 -25.38
N CYS A 74 9.56 -2.66 -25.19
CA CYS A 74 8.64 -3.64 -25.77
C CYS A 74 7.86 -3.07 -26.96
N ARG A 75 8.48 -2.16 -27.74
CA ARG A 75 7.89 -1.59 -28.97
C ARG A 75 7.24 -2.69 -29.82
N GLY A 76 5.95 -2.53 -30.13
CA GLY A 76 5.18 -3.50 -30.88
C GLY A 76 4.28 -4.39 -30.03
N SER A 77 4.38 -4.41 -28.70
CA SER A 77 3.35 -4.99 -27.82
C SER A 77 2.38 -3.91 -27.33
N SER A 78 1.14 -4.28 -27.02
CA SER A 78 0.21 -3.41 -26.30
C SER A 78 0.56 -3.43 -24.81
N ILE A 79 0.84 -2.25 -24.25
CA ILE A 79 1.25 -2.11 -22.84
C ILE A 79 0.10 -1.53 -22.03
N PHE A 80 -0.34 -2.29 -21.03
CA PHE A 80 -1.35 -1.91 -20.05
C PHE A 80 -0.65 -1.65 -18.72
N MET A 81 -1.01 -0.54 -18.08
CA MET A 81 -0.52 -0.20 -16.75
C MET A 81 -1.65 -0.39 -15.76
N GLY A 82 -1.44 -1.19 -14.72
CA GLY A 82 -2.44 -1.44 -13.70
C GLY A 82 -2.11 -2.66 -12.83
N ALA A 83 -2.75 -2.72 -11.67
CA ALA A 83 -2.63 -3.84 -10.75
C ALA A 83 -3.59 -4.96 -11.16
N VAL A 84 -3.08 -6.19 -11.25
CA VAL A 84 -3.89 -7.38 -11.49
C VAL A 84 -4.80 -7.61 -10.28
N SER A 85 -6.11 -7.62 -10.50
CA SER A 85 -7.13 -7.85 -9.45
C SER A 85 -7.66 -9.28 -9.45
N GLY A 86 -7.58 -9.99 -10.59
CA GLY A 86 -8.01 -11.37 -10.68
C GLY A 86 -7.51 -12.07 -11.94
N VAL A 87 -7.35 -13.38 -11.86
CA VAL A 87 -7.03 -14.25 -12.99
C VAL A 87 -7.98 -15.44 -12.95
N ASP A 88 -8.66 -15.70 -14.06
CA ASP A 88 -9.52 -16.86 -14.23
C ASP A 88 -8.99 -17.73 -15.37
N LEU A 89 -8.53 -18.94 -15.04
CA LEU A 89 -7.93 -19.86 -16.01
C LEU A 89 -8.99 -20.62 -16.84
N GLU A 90 -10.22 -20.72 -16.34
CA GLU A 90 -11.32 -21.42 -17.01
C GLU A 90 -11.96 -20.51 -18.06
N GLN A 91 -12.29 -19.28 -17.65
CA GLN A 91 -12.81 -18.23 -18.54
C GLN A 91 -11.72 -17.59 -19.39
N LYS A 92 -10.45 -17.87 -19.09
CA LYS A 92 -9.25 -17.31 -19.75
C LYS A 92 -9.23 -15.78 -19.74
N THR A 93 -9.44 -15.22 -18.56
CA THR A 93 -9.50 -13.76 -18.37
C THR A 93 -8.56 -13.29 -17.27
N VAL A 94 -8.10 -12.04 -17.41
CA VAL A 94 -7.36 -11.31 -16.39
C VAL A 94 -8.06 -9.98 -16.16
N SER A 95 -8.49 -9.75 -14.93
CA SER A 95 -9.04 -8.47 -14.50
C SER A 95 -7.94 -7.60 -13.90
N PHE A 96 -7.95 -6.31 -14.20
CA PHE A 96 -6.99 -5.36 -13.64
C PHE A 96 -7.60 -3.99 -13.40
N GLN A 97 -7.03 -3.28 -12.43
CA GLN A 97 -7.35 -1.90 -12.12
C GLN A 97 -6.24 -1.01 -12.72
N PRO A 98 -6.53 -0.11 -13.68
CA PRO A 98 -5.54 0.76 -14.30
C PRO A 98 -5.07 1.88 -13.34
N THR A 99 -5.44 3.13 -13.61
CA THR A 99 -5.22 4.27 -12.71
C THR A 99 -6.51 4.61 -11.95
N PRO A 100 -6.47 5.45 -10.90
CA PRO A 100 -7.66 5.80 -10.12
C PRO A 100 -8.80 6.44 -10.93
N PHE A 101 -8.47 7.08 -12.05
CA PHE A 101 -9.40 7.78 -12.93
C PHE A 101 -9.84 6.93 -14.13
N THR A 102 -9.62 5.61 -14.09
CA THR A 102 -9.97 4.71 -15.19
C THR A 102 -10.71 3.49 -14.64
N PRO A 103 -11.87 3.12 -15.22
CA PRO A 103 -12.59 1.93 -14.81
C PRO A 103 -11.73 0.67 -14.86
N ALA A 104 -12.09 -0.32 -14.05
CA ALA A 104 -11.51 -1.66 -14.16
C ALA A 104 -11.70 -2.22 -15.58
N ALA A 105 -10.70 -2.94 -16.06
CA ALA A 105 -10.69 -3.53 -17.40
C ALA A 105 -10.31 -5.01 -17.35
N MET A 106 -10.57 -5.70 -18.45
CA MET A 106 -10.33 -7.13 -18.60
C MET A 106 -9.51 -7.43 -19.86
N LEU A 107 -8.59 -8.38 -19.74
CA LEU A 107 -7.87 -8.98 -20.86
C LEU A 107 -8.30 -10.44 -21.02
N THR A 108 -8.67 -10.85 -22.23
CA THR A 108 -8.86 -12.29 -22.54
C THR A 108 -7.61 -12.83 -23.22
N PHE A 109 -7.32 -14.13 -23.02
CA PHE A 109 -6.10 -14.75 -23.51
C PHE A 109 -6.30 -16.15 -24.12
N GLU A 110 -5.42 -16.53 -25.05
CA GLU A 110 -5.22 -17.93 -25.42
C GLU A 110 -4.03 -18.53 -24.67
N HIS A 111 -2.96 -17.75 -24.52
CA HIS A 111 -1.77 -18.05 -23.73
C HIS A 111 -1.56 -17.00 -22.64
N LEU A 112 -1.36 -17.47 -21.40
CA LEU A 112 -1.06 -16.62 -20.25
C LEU A 112 0.38 -16.83 -19.77
N VAL A 113 1.14 -15.74 -19.66
CA VAL A 113 2.49 -15.73 -19.11
C VAL A 113 2.51 -15.07 -17.74
N LEU A 114 2.86 -15.82 -16.71
CA LEU A 114 3.04 -15.36 -15.34
C LEU A 114 4.51 -15.01 -15.10
N ALA A 115 4.85 -13.72 -15.19
CA ALA A 115 6.20 -13.17 -15.03
C ALA A 115 6.24 -11.98 -14.04
N ILE A 116 5.35 -11.99 -13.04
CA ILE A 116 5.15 -10.90 -12.05
C ILE A 116 6.20 -10.88 -10.94
N GLY A 117 7.15 -11.82 -10.94
CA GLY A 117 8.25 -11.86 -9.99
C GLY A 117 7.83 -12.15 -8.55
N SER A 118 8.61 -11.62 -7.60
CA SER A 118 8.41 -11.77 -6.16
C SER A 118 8.18 -10.42 -5.49
N VAL A 119 7.44 -10.43 -4.39
CA VAL A 119 7.23 -9.26 -3.52
C VAL A 119 8.13 -9.33 -2.30
N VAL A 120 8.15 -8.27 -1.51
CA VAL A 120 8.87 -8.22 -0.23
C VAL A 120 7.86 -8.26 0.90
N ASP A 121 8.01 -9.22 1.81
CA ASP A 121 7.27 -9.35 3.06
C ASP A 121 8.26 -9.41 4.22
N VAL A 122 8.30 -8.30 4.98
CA VAL A 122 9.16 -8.15 6.15
C VAL A 122 8.39 -8.22 7.47
N SER A 123 7.08 -8.50 7.43
CA SER A 123 6.21 -8.59 8.62
C SER A 123 6.67 -9.65 9.63
N ARG A 124 7.45 -10.64 9.16
CA ARG A 124 8.02 -11.71 9.98
C ARG A 124 9.08 -11.25 10.98
N VAL A 125 9.63 -10.05 10.81
CA VAL A 125 10.60 -9.44 11.73
C VAL A 125 9.93 -8.22 12.37
N PRO A 126 9.53 -8.30 13.66
CA PRO A 126 8.90 -7.19 14.36
C PRO A 126 9.69 -5.88 14.23
N GLY A 127 9.00 -4.79 13.91
CA GLY A 127 9.58 -3.47 13.72
C GLY A 127 10.22 -3.23 12.35
N MET A 128 10.43 -4.28 11.53
CA MET A 128 11.04 -4.13 10.20
C MET A 128 10.17 -3.35 9.21
N PRO A 129 8.84 -3.56 9.13
CA PRO A 129 7.95 -2.71 8.32
C PRO A 129 8.00 -1.22 8.70
N GLU A 130 8.18 -0.92 9.99
CA GLU A 130 8.09 0.44 10.54
C GLU A 130 9.42 1.19 10.49
N HIS A 131 10.53 0.49 10.74
CA HIS A 131 11.85 1.10 10.94
C HIS A 131 12.91 0.66 9.91
N GLY A 132 12.57 -0.28 9.04
CA GLY A 132 13.48 -0.83 8.04
C GLY A 132 13.41 -0.11 6.70
N TYR A 133 14.57 0.17 6.11
CA TYR A 133 14.68 0.61 4.72
C TYR A 133 14.70 -0.59 3.79
N LEU A 134 13.81 -0.63 2.81
CA LEU A 134 13.84 -1.62 1.75
C LEU A 134 14.91 -1.25 0.70
N MET A 135 15.23 -2.21 -0.18
CA MET A 135 16.08 -1.99 -1.36
C MET A 135 15.52 -2.78 -2.55
N LYS A 136 14.31 -2.43 -2.99
CA LYS A 136 13.59 -3.12 -4.06
C LYS A 136 13.20 -2.18 -5.20
N THR A 137 12.85 -0.94 -4.90
CA THR A 137 12.40 0.07 -5.87
C THR A 137 13.40 1.21 -5.99
N VAL A 138 13.26 2.02 -7.06
CA VAL A 138 14.04 3.27 -7.21
C VAL A 138 13.74 4.25 -6.08
N GLY A 139 12.48 4.31 -5.65
CA GLY A 139 12.07 5.14 -4.51
C GLY A 139 12.79 4.73 -3.22
N ASP A 140 12.95 3.43 -2.99
CA ASP A 140 13.67 2.90 -1.83
C ASP A 140 15.13 3.37 -1.83
N ALA A 141 15.81 3.29 -2.98
CA ALA A 141 17.20 3.71 -3.12
C ALA A 141 17.39 5.22 -2.95
N ILE A 142 16.48 6.03 -3.49
CA ILE A 142 16.48 7.49 -3.31
C ILE A 142 16.28 7.83 -1.83
N ARG A 143 15.25 7.23 -1.19
CA ARG A 143 14.96 7.46 0.23
C ARG A 143 16.14 7.06 1.11
N LEU A 144 16.72 5.88 0.89
CA LEU A 144 17.87 5.44 1.66
C LEU A 144 19.05 6.40 1.54
N ARG A 145 19.36 6.85 0.32
CA ARG A 145 20.43 7.84 0.10
C ARG A 145 20.17 9.13 0.88
N SER A 146 18.96 9.68 0.78
CA SER A 146 18.58 10.92 1.45
C SER A 146 18.66 10.79 2.96
N ASP A 147 18.17 9.70 3.53
CA ASP A 147 18.19 9.49 4.98
C ASP A 147 19.61 9.22 5.50
N VAL A 148 20.48 8.54 4.74
CA VAL A 148 21.91 8.39 5.08
C VAL A 148 22.58 9.76 5.19
N LEU A 149 22.33 10.67 4.23
CA LEU A 149 22.85 12.03 4.29
C LEU A 149 22.23 12.82 5.45
N GLU A 150 20.92 12.66 5.70
CA GLU A 150 20.24 13.28 6.84
C GLU A 150 20.83 12.84 8.19
N ARG A 151 21.27 11.58 8.31
CA ARG A 151 21.98 11.11 9.52
C ARG A 151 23.30 11.84 9.72
N LEU A 152 24.01 12.19 8.65
CA LEU A 152 25.25 12.98 8.74
C LEU A 152 24.96 14.42 9.14
N GLU A 153 23.93 15.05 8.56
CA GLU A 153 23.46 16.38 8.96
C GLU A 153 23.12 16.41 10.46
N ALA A 154 22.31 15.45 10.92
CA ALA A 154 21.94 15.33 12.33
C ALA A 154 23.18 15.09 13.22
N ALA A 155 24.06 14.14 12.85
CA ALA A 155 25.25 13.82 13.63
C ALA A 155 26.23 15.00 13.75
N SER A 156 26.26 15.89 12.75
CA SER A 156 27.10 17.10 12.78
C SER A 156 26.66 18.12 13.85
N LEU A 157 25.38 18.09 14.22
CA LEU A 157 24.78 18.95 15.25
C LEU A 157 24.78 18.32 16.64
N MET A 158 25.05 17.00 16.76
CA MET A 158 24.99 16.29 18.04
C MET A 158 26.27 16.45 18.85
N THR A 159 26.10 16.92 20.08
CA THR A 159 27.15 16.95 21.12
C THR A 159 27.16 15.70 22.00
N GLU A 160 26.01 15.05 22.17
CA GLU A 160 25.90 13.80 22.92
C GLU A 160 26.48 12.62 22.12
N GLU A 161 27.56 12.02 22.65
CA GLU A 161 28.29 10.96 21.95
C GLU A 161 27.43 9.71 21.69
N ALA A 162 26.54 9.36 22.63
CA ALA A 162 25.68 8.18 22.49
C ALA A 162 24.71 8.32 21.30
N LEU A 163 23.99 9.44 21.22
CA LEU A 163 23.09 9.73 20.09
C LEU A 163 23.84 9.83 18.77
N ARG A 164 24.97 10.53 18.77
CA ARG A 164 25.84 10.66 17.60
C ARG A 164 26.31 9.30 17.08
N ARG A 165 26.71 8.38 17.97
CA ARG A 165 27.11 7.02 17.62
C ARG A 165 25.95 6.22 16.98
N LYS A 166 24.72 6.39 17.46
CA LYS A 166 23.52 5.75 16.87
C LYS A 166 23.27 6.23 15.44
N LEU A 167 23.38 7.55 15.20
CA LEU A 167 23.21 8.16 13.88
C LEU A 167 24.27 7.70 12.87
N LEU A 168 25.49 7.45 13.34
CA LEU A 168 26.63 7.03 12.52
C LEU A 168 26.82 5.49 12.42
N THR A 169 25.87 4.72 12.96
CA THR A 169 25.86 3.26 12.88
C THR A 169 24.78 2.80 11.90
N PHE A 170 25.16 1.99 10.91
CA PHE A 170 24.29 1.48 9.85
C PHE A 170 24.28 -0.05 9.85
N VAL A 171 23.09 -0.66 9.77
CA VAL A 171 22.93 -2.13 9.77
C VAL A 171 22.33 -2.59 8.44
N ILE A 172 23.01 -3.49 7.74
CA ILE A 172 22.53 -4.10 6.49
C ILE A 172 22.16 -5.56 6.75
N VAL A 173 20.90 -5.92 6.50
CA VAL A 173 20.34 -7.24 6.74
C VAL A 173 20.24 -8.02 5.44
N GLY A 174 21.10 -9.02 5.28
CA GLY A 174 21.18 -9.88 4.10
C GLY A 174 22.55 -9.84 3.42
N GLY A 175 23.23 -10.99 3.37
CA GLY A 175 24.53 -11.15 2.70
C GLY A 175 24.45 -11.64 1.26
N GLY A 176 23.32 -11.45 0.56
CA GLY A 176 23.22 -11.71 -0.88
C GLY A 176 23.80 -10.57 -1.73
N TYR A 177 23.67 -10.64 -3.06
CA TYR A 177 24.17 -9.60 -3.97
C TYR A 177 23.73 -8.19 -3.55
N SER A 178 22.42 -7.98 -3.41
CA SER A 178 21.86 -6.67 -3.07
C SER A 178 22.42 -6.11 -1.76
N GLY A 179 22.49 -6.91 -0.70
CA GLY A 179 22.98 -6.43 0.59
C GLY A 179 24.49 -6.18 0.62
N VAL A 180 25.29 -7.02 -0.03
CA VAL A 180 26.74 -6.79 -0.19
C VAL A 180 27.02 -5.53 -1.01
N GLU A 181 26.35 -5.38 -2.15
CA GLU A 181 26.52 -4.21 -3.02
C GLU A 181 26.03 -2.92 -2.33
N THR A 182 24.90 -2.99 -1.62
CA THR A 182 24.37 -1.85 -0.84
C THR A 182 25.30 -1.45 0.29
N ALA A 183 25.81 -2.41 1.08
CA ALA A 183 26.78 -2.14 2.13
C ALA A 183 28.04 -1.47 1.56
N GLY A 184 28.52 -1.97 0.43
CA GLY A 184 29.65 -1.41 -0.30
C GLY A 184 29.45 0.04 -0.73
N GLN A 185 28.29 0.32 -1.32
CA GLN A 185 27.94 1.64 -1.87
C GLN A 185 27.65 2.68 -0.78
N ILE A 186 26.97 2.30 0.30
CA ILE A 186 26.78 3.18 1.47
C ILE A 186 28.11 3.48 2.13
N TRP A 187 28.98 2.48 2.29
CA TRP A 187 30.30 2.69 2.89
C TRP A 187 31.17 3.65 2.07
N ASP A 188 31.11 3.54 0.75
CA ASP A 188 31.78 4.50 -0.14
C ASP A 188 31.22 5.90 0.03
N LEU A 189 29.89 6.04 0.01
CA LEU A 189 29.23 7.33 0.19
C LEU A 189 29.68 7.98 1.49
N LEU A 190 29.59 7.28 2.64
CA LEU A 190 29.99 7.80 3.96
C LEU A 190 31.44 8.32 3.95
N ARG A 191 32.37 7.58 3.33
CA ARG A 191 33.79 7.99 3.27
C ARG A 191 34.04 9.14 2.31
N ASP A 192 33.36 9.17 1.17
CA ASP A 192 33.55 10.21 0.16
C ASP A 192 32.99 11.56 0.60
N VAL A 193 31.91 11.55 1.38
CA VAL A 193 31.24 12.77 1.86
C VAL A 193 31.79 13.31 3.18
N GLN A 194 32.48 12.48 3.96
CA GLN A 194 32.99 12.86 5.28
C GLN A 194 33.80 14.17 5.27
N ARG A 195 34.56 14.43 4.20
CA ARG A 195 35.35 15.67 4.04
C ARG A 195 34.51 16.96 4.11
N PHE A 196 33.20 16.87 3.86
CA PHE A 196 32.25 17.99 3.94
C PHE A 196 31.64 18.15 5.34
N TYR A 197 31.87 17.18 6.24
CA TYR A 197 31.42 17.19 7.63
C TYR A 197 32.62 17.20 8.58
N PRO A 198 33.34 18.34 8.72
CA PRO A 198 34.60 18.42 9.46
C PRO A 198 34.46 18.06 10.95
N GLY A 199 33.25 18.20 11.51
CA GLY A 199 32.93 17.82 12.88
C GLY A 199 32.85 16.32 13.11
N ILE A 200 32.81 15.47 12.07
CA ILE A 200 32.67 14.00 12.15
C ILE A 200 34.00 13.32 11.83
N ASN A 201 34.51 12.52 12.77
CA ASN A 201 35.71 11.71 12.57
C ASN A 201 35.36 10.46 11.75
N PRO A 202 36.11 10.14 10.67
CA PRO A 202 35.87 8.95 9.86
C PRO A 202 35.84 7.62 10.64
N LYS A 203 36.51 7.56 11.79
CA LYS A 203 36.55 6.36 12.64
C LYS A 203 35.25 6.12 13.42
N GLU A 204 34.36 7.10 13.48
CA GLU A 204 33.07 6.98 14.15
C GLU A 204 32.04 6.23 13.31
N PHE A 205 32.21 6.17 11.99
CA PHE A 205 31.31 5.40 11.13
C PHE A 205 31.42 3.92 11.43
N ARG A 206 30.25 3.30 11.60
CA ARG A 206 30.13 1.86 11.82
C ARG A 206 29.11 1.29 10.85
N LEU A 207 29.51 0.30 10.05
CA LEU A 207 28.59 -0.42 9.16
C LEU A 207 28.67 -1.91 9.46
N VAL A 208 27.52 -2.50 9.81
CA VAL A 208 27.41 -3.92 10.17
C VAL A 208 26.53 -4.65 9.15
N LEU A 209 27.10 -5.62 8.45
CA LEU A 209 26.34 -6.52 7.58
C LEU A 209 26.03 -7.82 8.32
N VAL A 210 24.74 -8.09 8.50
CA VAL A 210 24.21 -9.28 9.19
C VAL A 210 23.69 -10.28 8.16
N HIS A 211 24.14 -11.53 8.25
CA HIS A 211 23.70 -12.60 7.38
C HIS A 211 23.48 -13.92 8.13
N SER A 212 22.37 -14.58 7.82
CA SER A 212 21.94 -15.82 8.46
C SER A 212 22.77 -17.04 8.06
N GLY A 213 23.48 -16.99 6.93
CA GLY A 213 24.32 -18.07 6.43
C GLY A 213 25.77 -18.00 6.90
N ALA A 214 26.51 -19.06 6.62
CA ALA A 214 27.92 -19.22 7.02
C ALA A 214 28.93 -18.51 6.08
N TYR A 215 28.47 -17.91 4.98
CA TYR A 215 29.29 -17.16 4.03
C TYR A 215 28.41 -16.19 3.24
N LEU A 216 29.01 -15.11 2.75
CA LEU A 216 28.32 -14.13 1.88
C LEU A 216 28.13 -14.67 0.47
N LEU A 217 27.23 -14.03 -0.30
CA LEU A 217 26.94 -14.34 -1.69
C LEU A 217 26.74 -15.84 -1.91
N PRO A 218 25.75 -16.48 -1.27
CA PRO A 218 25.60 -17.93 -1.33
C PRO A 218 25.44 -18.47 -2.76
N GLN A 219 24.98 -17.60 -3.68
CA GLN A 219 24.79 -17.90 -5.09
C GLN A 219 26.11 -18.18 -5.84
N ILE A 220 27.23 -17.57 -5.45
CA ILE A 220 28.53 -17.73 -6.14
C ILE A 220 29.42 -18.81 -5.49
N GLY A 221 28.95 -19.41 -4.40
CA GLY A 221 29.63 -20.48 -3.68
C GLY A 221 30.54 -20.01 -2.54
N LYS A 222 30.85 -20.98 -1.66
CA LYS A 222 31.53 -20.78 -0.37
C LYS A 222 32.86 -20.05 -0.47
N GLU A 223 33.68 -20.39 -1.46
CA GLU A 223 35.04 -19.86 -1.56
C GLU A 223 35.06 -18.35 -1.86
N LEU A 224 34.28 -17.93 -2.86
CA LEU A 224 34.18 -16.52 -3.21
C LEU A 224 33.40 -15.73 -2.17
N GLY A 225 32.42 -16.35 -1.51
CA GLY A 225 31.74 -15.77 -0.36
C GLY A 225 32.68 -15.41 0.78
N LYS A 226 33.60 -16.32 1.14
CA LYS A 226 34.66 -16.06 2.14
C LYS A 226 35.65 -15.00 1.67
N TYR A 227 36.03 -15.03 0.40
CA TYR A 227 36.91 -13.99 -0.14
C TYR A 227 36.26 -12.60 -0.05
N CYS A 228 34.97 -12.49 -0.42
CA CYS A 228 34.17 -11.28 -0.29
C CYS A 228 34.15 -10.78 1.16
N GLU A 229 33.92 -11.68 2.13
CA GLU A 229 33.94 -11.35 3.57
C GLU A 229 35.28 -10.71 3.98
N VAL A 230 36.41 -11.31 3.61
CA VAL A 230 37.75 -10.77 3.91
C VAL A 230 37.92 -9.37 3.32
N GLN A 231 37.51 -9.17 2.06
CA GLN A 231 37.66 -7.87 1.39
C GLN A 231 36.80 -6.77 2.03
N LEU A 232 35.57 -7.08 2.45
CA LEU A 232 34.71 -6.12 3.15
C LEU A 232 35.24 -5.81 4.56
N LYS A 233 35.71 -6.81 5.30
CA LYS A 233 36.35 -6.63 6.62
C LYS A 233 37.59 -5.74 6.53
N ASN A 234 38.45 -5.96 5.53
CA ASN A 234 39.64 -5.13 5.28
C ASN A 234 39.28 -3.66 4.98
N ARG A 235 38.04 -3.37 4.57
CA ARG A 235 37.56 -2.00 4.37
C ARG A 235 36.97 -1.37 5.64
N GLY A 236 36.87 -2.11 6.73
CA GLY A 236 36.28 -1.65 8.00
C GLY A 236 34.79 -1.95 8.14
N ILE A 237 34.22 -2.79 7.27
CA ILE A 237 32.81 -3.24 7.41
C ILE A 237 32.78 -4.43 8.36
N GLU A 238 31.97 -4.35 9.41
CA GLU A 238 31.73 -5.46 10.34
C GLU A 238 30.80 -6.49 9.68
N ILE A 239 31.17 -7.77 9.72
CA ILE A 239 30.35 -8.86 9.17
C ILE A 239 29.92 -9.81 10.30
N ARG A 240 28.61 -10.02 10.45
CA ARG A 240 28.00 -10.97 11.40
C ARG A 240 27.33 -12.11 10.63
N LEU A 241 28.08 -13.20 10.45
CA LEU A 241 27.58 -14.44 9.82
C LEU A 241 26.83 -15.33 10.81
N ASN A 242 26.08 -16.32 10.31
CA ASN A 242 25.25 -17.22 11.12
C ASN A 242 24.33 -16.49 12.11
N THR A 243 23.95 -15.25 11.79
CA THR A 243 23.24 -14.35 12.69
C THR A 243 22.02 -13.79 11.97
N ARG A 244 20.88 -13.73 12.66
CA ARG A 244 19.64 -13.13 12.16
C ARG A 244 19.33 -11.86 12.93
N VAL A 245 18.56 -10.97 12.33
CA VAL A 245 17.88 -9.89 13.05
C VAL A 245 16.51 -10.44 13.46
N ASN A 246 16.26 -10.45 14.76
CA ASN A 246 15.00 -10.96 15.34
C ASN A 246 13.95 -9.85 15.44
N ALA A 247 14.36 -8.63 15.74
CA ALA A 247 13.48 -7.46 15.79
C ALA A 247 14.31 -6.19 15.60
N ILE A 248 13.64 -5.10 15.21
CA ILE A 248 14.24 -3.76 15.20
C ILE A 248 13.30 -2.76 15.86
N THR A 249 13.83 -1.63 16.32
CA THR A 249 13.06 -0.47 16.75
C THR A 249 13.64 0.78 16.11
N ALA A 250 13.09 1.96 16.41
CA ALA A 250 13.62 3.25 15.95
C ALA A 250 15.11 3.50 16.28
N GLU A 251 15.68 2.76 17.25
CA GLU A 251 17.03 3.01 17.77
C GLU A 251 17.93 1.78 17.89
N ARG A 252 17.44 0.58 17.51
CA ARG A 252 18.22 -0.66 17.68
C ARG A 252 17.84 -1.77 16.72
N ALA A 253 18.83 -2.60 16.40
CA ALA A 253 18.66 -3.91 15.81
C ALA A 253 19.00 -4.99 16.84
N ILE A 254 18.07 -5.92 17.08
CA ILE A 254 18.19 -7.01 18.04
C ILE A 254 18.54 -8.29 17.27
N LEU A 255 19.70 -8.87 17.57
CA LEU A 255 20.22 -10.04 16.87
C LEU A 255 19.76 -11.34 17.52
N SER A 256 19.78 -12.43 16.76
CA SER A 256 19.43 -13.77 17.23
C SER A 256 20.36 -14.33 18.31
N THR A 257 21.55 -13.74 18.46
CA THR A 257 22.50 -14.06 19.53
C THR A 257 22.15 -13.40 20.86
N GLY A 258 21.19 -12.47 20.87
CA GLY A 258 20.92 -11.58 22.02
C GLY A 258 21.68 -10.26 21.96
N ASP A 259 22.68 -10.13 21.08
CA ASP A 259 23.42 -8.88 20.87
C ASP A 259 22.47 -7.77 20.39
N ILE A 260 22.70 -6.54 20.87
CA ILE A 260 21.99 -5.34 20.45
C ILE A 260 22.97 -4.42 19.72
N ILE A 261 22.58 -3.96 18.55
CA ILE A 261 23.29 -2.90 17.82
C ILE A 261 22.42 -1.65 17.89
N GLU A 262 22.88 -0.60 18.57
CA GLU A 262 22.21 0.69 18.55
C GLU A 262 22.43 1.37 17.19
N THR A 263 21.34 1.79 16.54
CA THR A 263 21.35 2.33 15.17
C THR A 263 20.03 3.01 14.87
N ASN A 264 20.07 4.08 14.06
CA ASN A 264 18.87 4.68 13.46
C ASN A 264 18.68 4.31 11.98
N THR A 265 19.45 3.35 11.45
CA THR A 265 19.36 2.97 10.04
C THR A 265 19.59 1.47 9.87
N VAL A 266 18.48 0.75 9.66
CA VAL A 266 18.50 -0.67 9.29
C VAL A 266 18.00 -0.82 7.87
N VAL A 267 18.85 -1.32 6.97
CA VAL A 267 18.50 -1.62 5.58
C VAL A 267 18.29 -3.12 5.43
N THR A 268 17.16 -3.55 4.88
CA THR A 268 16.87 -4.95 4.63
C THR A 268 16.85 -5.25 3.15
N THR A 269 17.59 -6.29 2.76
CA THR A 269 17.57 -6.86 1.41
C THR A 269 17.06 -8.31 1.43
N VAL A 270 16.35 -8.69 2.49
CA VAL A 270 15.72 -10.00 2.66
C VAL A 270 14.19 -9.86 2.66
N GLY A 271 13.48 -10.98 2.84
CA GLY A 271 12.01 -10.97 2.89
C GLY A 271 11.33 -11.23 1.54
N ASN A 272 12.04 -11.81 0.56
CA ASN A 272 11.38 -12.25 -0.68
C ASN A 272 10.22 -13.20 -0.36
N ALA A 273 9.05 -12.91 -0.94
CA ALA A 273 7.82 -13.66 -0.75
C ALA A 273 7.08 -13.86 -2.09
N THR A 274 6.22 -14.87 -2.10
CA THR A 274 5.35 -15.17 -3.24
C THR A 274 4.39 -14.02 -3.50
N HIS A 275 4.27 -13.62 -4.76
CA HIS A 275 3.33 -12.57 -5.15
C HIS A 275 1.88 -13.02 -4.89
N PRO A 276 1.00 -12.16 -4.31
CA PRO A 276 -0.38 -12.54 -3.95
C PRO A 276 -1.19 -13.18 -5.10
N VAL A 277 -1.11 -12.63 -6.32
CA VAL A 277 -1.73 -13.23 -7.51
C VAL A 277 -1.30 -14.69 -7.74
N ILE A 278 -0.01 -15.01 -7.58
CA ILE A 278 0.49 -16.38 -7.73
C ILE A 278 -0.02 -17.27 -6.59
N LYS A 279 0.01 -16.75 -5.35
CA LYS A 279 -0.52 -17.46 -4.18
C LYS A 279 -1.99 -17.84 -4.38
N ASN A 280 -2.83 -16.88 -4.79
CA ASN A 280 -4.25 -17.11 -5.06
C ASN A 280 -4.47 -18.14 -6.18
N LEU A 281 -3.65 -18.10 -7.24
CA LEU A 281 -3.72 -19.10 -8.32
C LEU A 281 -3.33 -20.50 -7.84
N ILE A 282 -2.28 -20.63 -7.03
CA ILE A 282 -1.87 -21.89 -6.42
C ILE A 282 -3.00 -22.44 -5.54
N GLU A 283 -3.59 -21.61 -4.70
CA GLU A 283 -4.64 -22.03 -3.77
C GLU A 283 -5.94 -22.39 -4.49
N ARG A 284 -6.37 -21.59 -5.47
CA ARG A 284 -7.64 -21.78 -6.19
C ARG A 284 -7.61 -22.98 -7.14
N TYR A 285 -6.53 -23.18 -7.88
CA TYR A 285 -6.42 -24.23 -8.91
C TYR A 285 -5.49 -25.38 -8.52
N GLN A 286 -5.02 -25.40 -7.27
CA GLN A 286 -4.10 -26.40 -6.72
C GLN A 286 -2.85 -26.60 -7.61
N LEU A 287 -2.32 -25.49 -8.13
CA LEU A 287 -1.19 -25.54 -9.07
C LEU A 287 0.06 -26.10 -8.37
N PRO A 288 0.82 -26.99 -9.05
CA PRO A 288 2.06 -27.53 -8.50
C PRO A 288 3.05 -26.40 -8.26
N ASN A 289 3.66 -26.38 -7.08
CA ASN A 289 4.58 -25.33 -6.67
C ASN A 289 5.71 -25.86 -5.78
N GLU A 290 6.81 -25.13 -5.77
CA GLU A 290 7.95 -25.36 -4.89
C GLU A 290 8.18 -24.11 -4.04
N ARG A 291 7.83 -24.18 -2.75
CA ARG A 291 7.97 -23.07 -1.80
C ARG A 291 7.33 -21.77 -2.30
N GLY A 292 6.13 -21.88 -2.90
CA GLY A 292 5.37 -20.75 -3.42
C GLY A 292 5.84 -20.20 -4.76
N ARG A 293 6.71 -20.92 -5.50
CA ARG A 293 7.04 -20.67 -6.91
C ARG A 293 6.35 -21.73 -7.78
N LEU A 294 5.72 -21.35 -8.89
CA LEU A 294 5.02 -22.28 -9.77
C LEU A 294 5.98 -23.29 -10.39
N SER A 295 5.71 -24.58 -10.25
CA SER A 295 6.51 -25.64 -10.86
C SER A 295 6.26 -25.69 -12.36
N THR A 296 7.34 -25.66 -13.14
CA THR A 296 7.25 -25.73 -14.60
C THR A 296 7.99 -26.94 -15.16
N GLU A 297 7.67 -27.26 -16.40
CA GLU A 297 8.57 -28.02 -17.28
C GLU A 297 9.83 -27.20 -17.61
N PRO A 298 10.92 -27.83 -18.09
CA PRO A 298 12.08 -27.10 -18.62
C PRO A 298 11.72 -26.14 -19.76
N THR A 299 10.60 -26.37 -20.46
CA THR A 299 10.04 -25.50 -21.50
C THR A 299 9.30 -24.27 -20.95
N MET A 300 9.21 -24.15 -19.62
CA MET A 300 8.51 -23.09 -18.84
C MET A 300 6.98 -23.13 -18.91
N GLN A 301 6.41 -24.23 -19.40
CA GLN A 301 4.98 -24.53 -19.22
C GLN A 301 4.73 -24.89 -17.75
N VAL A 302 3.69 -24.32 -17.14
CA VAL A 302 3.25 -24.75 -15.81
C VAL A 302 2.82 -26.21 -15.90
N ARG A 303 3.31 -27.06 -15.00
CA ARG A 303 3.04 -28.51 -15.08
C ARG A 303 1.53 -28.77 -15.06
N GLY A 304 1.06 -29.60 -15.99
CA GLY A 304 -0.37 -29.88 -16.17
C GLY A 304 -1.12 -28.91 -17.09
N TYR A 305 -0.49 -27.82 -17.55
CA TYR A 305 -1.14 -26.80 -18.38
C TYR A 305 -0.38 -26.55 -19.68
N LYS A 306 -1.08 -26.61 -20.82
CA LYS A 306 -0.47 -26.37 -22.15
C LYS A 306 -0.22 -24.90 -22.44
N ASN A 307 -1.16 -24.03 -22.05
CA ASN A 307 -1.19 -22.62 -22.42
C ASN A 307 -0.88 -21.66 -21.25
N LEU A 308 -0.52 -22.18 -20.09
CA LEU A 308 -0.10 -21.41 -18.94
C LEU A 308 1.42 -21.53 -18.79
N TRP A 309 2.09 -20.40 -18.73
CA TRP A 309 3.55 -20.33 -18.68
C TRP A 309 4.01 -19.52 -17.47
N SER A 310 5.18 -19.84 -16.92
CA SER A 310 5.74 -19.04 -15.82
C SER A 310 7.26 -18.94 -15.89
N ALA A 311 7.80 -17.75 -15.63
CA ALA A 311 9.24 -17.47 -15.67
C ALA A 311 9.64 -16.38 -14.66
N GLY A 312 10.93 -16.31 -14.35
CA GLY A 312 11.47 -15.39 -13.35
C GLY A 312 11.20 -15.86 -11.92
N ASP A 313 11.20 -14.92 -10.97
CA ASP A 313 11.21 -15.24 -9.54
C ASP A 313 9.94 -15.94 -9.04
N CYS A 314 8.81 -15.84 -9.76
CA CYS A 314 7.58 -16.55 -9.43
C CYS A 314 7.55 -18.02 -9.91
N SER A 315 8.57 -18.47 -10.65
CA SER A 315 8.58 -19.78 -11.32
C SER A 315 9.74 -20.64 -10.85
N ALA A 316 9.50 -21.91 -10.54
CA ALA A 316 10.51 -22.92 -10.23
C ALA A 316 10.91 -23.65 -11.52
N VAL A 317 11.68 -22.97 -12.38
CA VAL A 317 12.16 -23.55 -13.65
C VAL A 317 13.33 -24.50 -13.39
N PRO A 318 13.24 -25.78 -13.79
CA PRO A 318 14.31 -26.76 -13.59
C PRO A 318 15.50 -26.52 -14.54
N LEU A 319 16.70 -26.84 -14.06
CA LEU A 319 17.95 -26.88 -14.80
C LEU A 319 18.27 -28.31 -15.27
N GLN A 320 19.29 -28.44 -16.13
CA GLN A 320 19.70 -29.74 -16.69
C GLN A 320 20.14 -30.76 -15.63
N ASP A 321 20.63 -30.28 -14.49
CA ASP A 321 21.07 -31.10 -13.35
C ASP A 321 19.93 -31.43 -12.37
N GLY A 322 18.69 -31.04 -12.69
CA GLY A 322 17.51 -31.23 -11.85
C GLY A 322 17.33 -30.19 -10.75
N SER A 323 18.31 -29.30 -10.53
CA SER A 323 18.17 -28.21 -9.58
C SER A 323 17.25 -27.11 -10.12
N ILE A 324 16.69 -26.28 -9.24
CA ILE A 324 15.85 -25.16 -9.65
C ILE A 324 16.69 -23.92 -9.92
N SER A 325 16.38 -23.23 -11.01
CA SER A 325 17.00 -21.95 -11.36
C SER A 325 16.92 -20.93 -10.20
N PRO A 326 18.02 -20.22 -9.91
CA PRO A 326 18.03 -19.17 -8.89
C PRO A 326 17.27 -17.92 -9.36
N ALA A 327 16.64 -17.23 -8.41
CA ALA A 327 15.92 -15.98 -8.61
C ALA A 327 16.90 -14.82 -8.87
N THR A 328 17.36 -14.68 -10.11
CA THR A 328 18.29 -13.62 -10.52
C THR A 328 17.89 -13.04 -11.87
N ALA A 329 18.23 -11.77 -12.10
CA ALA A 329 17.95 -11.08 -13.34
C ALA A 329 18.52 -11.79 -14.58
N GLN A 330 19.69 -12.45 -14.45
CA GLN A 330 20.32 -13.16 -15.57
C GLN A 330 19.48 -14.36 -16.04
N PHE A 331 18.95 -15.13 -15.08
CA PHE A 331 18.06 -16.25 -15.37
C PHE A 331 16.73 -15.73 -15.90
N ALA A 332 16.10 -14.77 -15.23
CA ALA A 332 14.82 -14.19 -15.66
C ALA A 332 14.87 -13.64 -17.10
N MET A 333 15.94 -12.91 -17.45
CA MET A 333 16.14 -12.36 -18.80
C MET A 333 16.21 -13.47 -19.87
N ARG A 334 16.97 -14.54 -19.60
CA ARG A 334 17.15 -15.66 -20.54
C ARG A 334 15.90 -16.52 -20.62
N GLN A 335 15.26 -16.79 -19.48
CA GLN A 335 13.98 -17.47 -19.39
C GLN A 335 12.93 -16.72 -20.20
N GLY A 336 12.78 -15.41 -20.00
CA GLY A 336 11.86 -14.58 -20.79
C GLY A 336 12.12 -14.67 -22.29
N THR A 337 13.39 -14.55 -22.71
CA THR A 337 13.76 -14.64 -24.12
C THR A 337 13.40 -16.00 -24.75
N LEU A 338 13.70 -17.11 -24.05
CA LEU A 338 13.35 -18.45 -24.51
C LEU A 338 11.83 -18.67 -24.48
N LEU A 339 11.15 -18.17 -23.46
CA LEU A 339 9.72 -18.33 -23.28
C LEU A 339 8.95 -17.72 -24.46
N GLY A 340 9.33 -16.52 -24.90
CA GLY A 340 8.74 -15.93 -26.10
C GLY A 340 8.92 -16.82 -27.34
N LYS A 341 10.08 -17.46 -27.52
CA LYS A 341 10.30 -18.41 -28.63
C LYS A 341 9.43 -19.67 -28.50
N ASN A 342 9.32 -20.21 -27.28
CA ASN A 342 8.49 -21.39 -27.02
C ASN A 342 6.99 -21.12 -27.22
N ILE A 343 6.51 -19.93 -26.90
CA ILE A 343 5.11 -19.55 -27.18
C ILE A 343 4.88 -19.48 -28.70
N LEU A 344 5.80 -18.90 -29.47
CA LEU A 344 5.70 -18.91 -30.93
C LEU A 344 5.77 -20.33 -31.50
N ALA A 345 6.62 -21.19 -30.93
CA ALA A 345 6.68 -22.59 -31.32
C ALA A 345 5.35 -23.30 -31.03
N ALA A 346 4.76 -23.09 -29.85
CA ALA A 346 3.48 -23.65 -29.45
C ALA A 346 2.34 -23.21 -30.39
N GLN A 347 2.25 -21.92 -30.73
CA GLN A 347 1.25 -21.39 -31.67
C GLN A 347 1.37 -21.99 -33.07
N ASN A 348 2.58 -22.37 -33.48
CA ASN A 348 2.86 -22.97 -34.78
C ASN A 348 2.98 -24.50 -34.72
N SER A 349 2.55 -25.14 -33.63
CA SER A 349 2.66 -26.59 -33.41
C SER A 349 4.07 -27.16 -33.62
N ARG A 350 5.10 -26.36 -33.31
CA ARG A 350 6.52 -26.75 -33.38
C ARG A 350 7.00 -27.27 -32.02
N ARG A 351 8.09 -28.04 -32.04
CA ARG A 351 8.74 -28.56 -30.84
C ARG A 351 9.25 -27.42 -29.95
N LEU A 352 8.96 -27.52 -28.65
CA LEU A 352 9.44 -26.59 -27.63
C LEU A 352 10.89 -26.89 -27.25
N GLU A 353 11.65 -25.85 -26.92
CA GLU A 353 13.03 -25.95 -26.49
C GLU A 353 13.14 -25.91 -24.96
N PRO A 354 13.90 -26.82 -24.33
CA PRO A 354 14.12 -26.79 -22.89
C PRO A 354 15.08 -25.66 -22.50
N PHE A 355 14.86 -25.05 -21.33
CA PHE A 355 15.76 -24.06 -20.77
C PHE A 355 17.11 -24.68 -20.42
N ARG A 356 18.16 -24.11 -21.01
CA ARG A 356 19.54 -24.51 -20.78
C ARG A 356 20.36 -23.26 -20.53
N PHE A 357 20.99 -23.17 -19.38
CA PHE A 357 21.87 -22.06 -19.07
C PHE A 357 23.08 -22.53 -18.28
N LYS A 358 24.26 -22.18 -18.81
CA LYS A 358 25.54 -22.28 -18.11
C LYS A 358 26.02 -20.87 -17.84
N THR A 359 26.24 -20.54 -16.57
CA THR A 359 26.73 -19.23 -16.15
C THR A 359 28.16 -19.03 -16.66
N LEU A 360 28.38 -18.03 -17.52
CA LEU A 360 29.71 -17.70 -18.07
C LEU A 360 30.58 -16.95 -17.05
N GLY A 361 29.94 -16.32 -16.07
CA GLY A 361 30.60 -15.71 -14.93
C GLY A 361 29.63 -15.00 -14.01
N GLU A 362 30.05 -14.85 -12.77
CA GLU A 362 29.31 -14.20 -11.69
C GLU A 362 30.21 -13.17 -11.02
N MET A 363 29.69 -11.97 -10.81
CA MET A 363 30.46 -10.86 -10.24
C MET A 363 29.56 -10.07 -9.31
N ALA A 364 30.12 -9.60 -8.20
CA ALA A 364 29.48 -8.68 -7.28
C ALA A 364 30.37 -7.46 -7.11
N SER A 365 29.78 -6.26 -7.19
CA SER A 365 30.51 -5.06 -6.82
C SER A 365 30.70 -5.04 -5.31
N LEU A 366 31.89 -4.70 -4.85
CA LEU A 366 32.11 -4.46 -3.43
C LEU A 366 31.97 -2.98 -3.09
N GLY A 367 32.00 -2.07 -4.07
CA GLY A 367 32.27 -0.64 -3.83
C GLY A 367 33.77 -0.30 -3.88
N HIS A 368 34.09 0.98 -3.83
CA HIS A 368 35.42 1.59 -3.88
C HIS A 368 36.26 1.09 -5.06
N ARG A 369 35.65 1.03 -6.25
CA ARG A 369 36.29 0.53 -7.47
C ARG A 369 36.86 -0.89 -7.35
N LYS A 370 36.26 -1.72 -6.48
CA LYS A 370 36.59 -3.13 -6.31
C LYS A 370 35.38 -4.00 -6.58
N ALA A 371 35.60 -5.12 -7.23
CA ALA A 371 34.61 -6.18 -7.40
C ALA A 371 35.27 -7.54 -7.21
N VAL A 372 34.44 -8.55 -7.08
CA VAL A 372 34.88 -9.94 -6.98
C VAL A 372 34.03 -10.79 -7.89
N GLY A 373 34.63 -11.80 -8.50
CA GLY A 373 33.87 -12.69 -9.34
C GLY A 373 34.65 -13.86 -9.90
N LYS A 374 33.91 -14.70 -10.62
CA LYS A 374 34.44 -15.83 -11.38
C LYS A 374 34.02 -15.66 -12.82
N VAL A 375 34.98 -15.62 -13.74
CA VAL A 375 34.72 -15.49 -15.17
C VAL A 375 35.42 -16.62 -15.89
N LEU A 376 34.67 -17.41 -16.67
CA LEU A 376 35.17 -18.60 -17.38
C LEU A 376 35.94 -19.59 -16.49
N GLY A 377 35.59 -19.67 -15.20
CA GLY A 377 36.26 -20.55 -14.24
C GLY A 377 37.39 -19.88 -13.44
N LEU A 378 37.94 -18.76 -13.93
CA LEU A 378 39.02 -18.01 -13.27
C LEU A 378 38.47 -17.04 -12.24
N LYS A 379 39.16 -16.92 -11.10
CA LYS A 379 38.82 -15.96 -10.04
C LYS A 379 39.45 -14.62 -10.36
N VAL A 380 38.65 -13.57 -10.38
CA VAL A 380 39.09 -12.20 -10.61
C VAL A 380 38.68 -11.34 -9.42
N SER A 381 39.55 -10.41 -9.01
CA SER A 381 39.23 -9.48 -7.93
C SER A 381 39.92 -8.14 -8.06
N GLY A 382 39.49 -7.17 -7.25
CA GLY A 382 40.07 -5.84 -7.19
C GLY A 382 39.60 -4.95 -8.32
N PHE A 383 40.49 -4.05 -8.78
CA PHE A 383 40.17 -3.03 -9.78
C PHE A 383 39.86 -3.62 -11.16
N LEU A 384 40.61 -4.63 -11.60
CA LEU A 384 40.37 -5.27 -12.90
C LEU A 384 39.00 -5.97 -12.92
N ALA A 385 38.64 -6.66 -11.84
CA ALA A 385 37.32 -7.26 -11.71
C ALA A 385 36.20 -6.21 -11.71
N TRP A 386 36.45 -5.04 -11.13
CA TRP A 386 35.50 -3.93 -11.16
C TRP A 386 35.30 -3.36 -12.56
N LEU A 387 36.38 -3.21 -13.34
CA LEU A 387 36.28 -2.79 -14.74
C LEU A 387 35.50 -3.82 -15.58
N MET A 388 35.77 -5.12 -15.37
CA MET A 388 35.01 -6.20 -16.01
C MET A 388 33.53 -6.18 -15.61
N TRP A 389 33.24 -5.91 -14.33
CA TRP A 389 31.87 -5.74 -13.83
C TRP A 389 31.18 -4.58 -14.57
N ARG A 390 31.78 -3.38 -14.61
CA ARG A 390 31.24 -2.21 -15.33
C ARG A 390 30.98 -2.54 -16.80
N ALA A 391 31.95 -3.15 -17.50
CA ALA A 391 31.81 -3.54 -18.90
C ALA A 391 30.65 -4.53 -19.12
N ALA A 392 30.52 -5.55 -18.26
CA ALA A 392 29.46 -6.54 -18.37
C ALA A 392 28.06 -5.95 -18.12
N TYR A 393 27.93 -5.05 -17.15
CA TYR A 393 26.66 -4.38 -16.85
C TYR A 393 26.27 -3.36 -17.90
N LEU A 394 27.24 -2.59 -18.40
CA LEU A 394 27.04 -1.70 -19.55
C LEU A 394 26.58 -2.47 -20.79
N TYR A 395 27.16 -3.63 -21.05
CA TYR A 395 26.71 -4.48 -22.15
C TYR A 395 25.26 -4.97 -21.96
N LYS A 396 24.88 -5.36 -20.74
CA LYS A 396 23.55 -5.89 -20.40
C LYS A 396 22.45 -4.82 -20.30
N LEU A 397 22.80 -3.56 -20.07
CA LEU A 397 21.84 -2.47 -20.00
C LEU A 397 20.99 -2.38 -21.28
N PRO A 398 19.66 -2.24 -21.18
CA PRO A 398 18.81 -2.06 -22.35
C PRO A 398 19.00 -0.69 -23.02
N GLY A 399 19.11 -0.66 -24.35
CA GLY A 399 19.16 0.58 -25.13
C GLY A 399 20.56 1.23 -25.20
N MET A 400 20.86 1.92 -26.30
CA MET A 400 22.17 2.57 -26.50
C MET A 400 22.28 3.89 -25.73
N GLU A 401 21.19 4.65 -25.66
CA GLU A 401 21.14 5.91 -24.92
C GLU A 401 21.47 5.69 -23.44
N GLN A 402 20.85 4.68 -22.82
CA GLN A 402 21.07 4.40 -21.40
C GLN A 402 22.51 3.97 -21.10
N LYS A 403 23.12 3.22 -22.03
CA LYS A 403 24.53 2.86 -21.95
C LYS A 403 25.42 4.10 -22.01
N ALA A 404 25.19 5.00 -22.97
CA ALA A 404 25.98 6.22 -23.09
C ALA A 404 25.90 7.05 -21.80
N LYS A 405 24.69 7.29 -21.27
CA LYS A 405 24.48 8.04 -20.03
C LYS A 405 25.23 7.44 -18.84
N VAL A 406 25.08 6.13 -18.60
CA VAL A 406 25.78 5.42 -17.52
C VAL A 406 27.30 5.46 -17.72
N PHE A 407 27.78 5.27 -18.95
CA PHE A 407 29.21 5.35 -19.24
C PHE A 407 29.80 6.73 -18.92
N PHE A 408 29.12 7.80 -19.32
CA PHE A 408 29.56 9.16 -19.02
C PHE A 408 29.52 9.44 -17.51
N GLU A 409 28.45 9.06 -16.82
CA GLU A 409 28.31 9.28 -15.39
C GLU A 409 29.37 8.50 -14.59
N TRP A 410 29.61 7.24 -14.93
CA TRP A 410 30.70 6.45 -14.35
C TRP A 410 32.09 7.01 -14.63
N SER A 411 32.27 7.70 -15.76
CA SER A 411 33.54 8.37 -16.09
C SER A 411 33.70 9.65 -15.27
N LEU A 412 32.61 10.41 -15.07
CA LEU A 412 32.59 11.59 -14.23
C LEU A 412 32.77 11.26 -12.75
N GLU A 413 32.13 10.21 -12.23
CA GLU A 413 32.29 9.73 -10.85
C GLU A 413 33.74 9.34 -10.51
N VAL A 414 34.54 8.97 -11.52
CA VAL A 414 35.96 8.71 -11.31
C VAL A 414 36.75 9.99 -11.03
N LEU A 415 36.32 11.11 -11.62
CA LEU A 415 37.02 12.41 -11.63
C LEU A 415 36.46 13.41 -10.61
N PHE A 416 35.17 13.32 -10.29
CA PHE A 416 34.43 14.27 -9.46
C PHE A 416 33.85 13.58 -8.21
N PRO A 417 33.65 14.32 -7.10
CA PRO A 417 32.96 13.79 -5.94
C PRO A 417 31.52 13.38 -6.28
N ARG A 418 30.98 12.42 -5.52
CA ARG A 418 29.57 12.03 -5.60
C ARG A 418 28.66 13.21 -5.24
N ASP A 419 27.47 13.23 -5.83
CA ASP A 419 26.45 14.22 -5.50
C ASP A 419 25.90 13.97 -4.09
N ILE A 420 26.00 15.00 -3.24
CA ILE A 420 25.58 15.02 -1.83
C ILE A 420 24.26 15.77 -1.61
N SER A 421 23.58 16.16 -2.69
CA SER A 421 22.32 16.89 -2.58
C SER A 421 21.27 16.03 -1.88
N LEU A 422 20.77 16.51 -0.74
CA LEU A 422 19.67 15.89 -0.01
C LEU A 422 18.36 16.18 -0.75
N ILE A 423 17.92 15.24 -1.57
CA ILE A 423 16.62 15.29 -2.25
C ILE A 423 15.63 14.50 -1.40
N ASN A 424 14.95 15.19 -0.50
CA ASN A 424 13.82 14.60 0.19
C ASN A 424 12.59 14.71 -0.73
N VAL A 425 11.98 13.59 -1.10
CA VAL A 425 10.75 13.58 -1.91
C VAL A 425 9.60 14.00 -1.00
N LYS A 426 9.56 15.29 -0.65
CA LYS A 426 8.44 15.90 0.03
C LYS A 426 7.37 16.13 -1.02
N THR A 427 6.28 15.37 -0.96
CA THR A 427 5.03 15.81 -1.56
C THR A 427 4.56 17.01 -0.78
N THR A 428 4.17 18.08 -1.47
CA THR A 428 3.79 19.34 -0.84
C THR A 428 2.68 19.15 0.20
N GLU A 429 1.84 18.11 0.07
CA GLU A 429 0.82 17.73 1.06
C GLU A 429 0.64 16.19 1.14
N VAL A 430 0.44 15.65 2.36
CA VAL A 430 0.05 14.24 2.63
C VAL A 430 -1.48 14.09 2.69
N ILE A 431 -2.16 15.19 2.98
CA ILE A 431 -3.60 15.35 2.94
C ILE A 431 -3.90 16.18 1.70
N GLY A 432 -4.58 15.62 0.71
CA GLY A 432 -4.86 16.35 -0.53
C GLY A 432 -6.02 17.31 -0.35
N ARG A 433 -5.89 18.55 -0.82
CA ARG A 433 -7.05 19.41 -1.08
C ARG A 433 -7.58 19.18 -2.50
N VAL A 434 -8.87 18.92 -2.61
CA VAL A 434 -9.57 18.77 -3.89
C VAL A 434 -10.51 19.95 -4.06
N HIS A 435 -10.36 20.69 -5.15
CA HIS A 435 -11.31 21.72 -5.57
C HIS A 435 -12.18 21.17 -6.69
N LEU A 436 -13.47 21.46 -6.64
CA LEU A 436 -14.50 20.98 -7.55
C LEU A 436 -15.42 22.13 -7.91
N GLU A 437 -15.85 22.19 -9.17
CA GLU A 437 -16.88 23.11 -9.64
C GLU A 437 -18.27 22.48 -9.58
N ASN A 438 -19.32 23.29 -9.76
CA ASN A 438 -20.69 22.80 -9.77
C ASN A 438 -20.90 21.73 -10.88
N GLY A 439 -21.38 20.56 -10.48
CA GLY A 439 -21.63 19.41 -11.33
C GLY A 439 -20.45 18.44 -11.45
N ASP A 440 -19.29 18.75 -10.87
CA ASP A 440 -18.13 17.86 -10.93
C ASP A 440 -18.38 16.59 -10.09
N PRO A 441 -18.16 15.40 -10.68
CA PRO A 441 -18.24 14.15 -9.94
C PRO A 441 -16.98 13.95 -9.10
N ILE A 442 -17.17 13.64 -7.82
CA ILE A 442 -16.10 13.21 -6.92
C ILE A 442 -15.81 11.72 -7.14
N TYR A 443 -16.86 10.91 -7.26
CA TYR A 443 -16.82 9.51 -7.68
C TYR A 443 -18.23 9.05 -8.11
N HIS A 444 -18.27 7.96 -8.86
CA HIS A 444 -19.51 7.34 -9.32
C HIS A 444 -19.82 6.05 -8.55
N ILE A 445 -21.10 5.63 -8.60
CA ILE A 445 -21.52 4.33 -8.07
C ILE A 445 -20.74 3.21 -8.77
N GLY A 446 -20.15 2.31 -7.99
CA GLY A 446 -19.37 1.17 -8.47
C GLY A 446 -17.86 1.41 -8.57
N ASP A 447 -17.40 2.64 -8.33
CA ASP A 447 -15.98 2.95 -8.24
C ASP A 447 -15.35 2.30 -6.99
N ALA A 448 -14.03 2.08 -7.02
CA ALA A 448 -13.32 1.59 -5.85
C ALA A 448 -13.19 2.69 -4.78
N SER A 449 -13.26 2.31 -3.51
CA SER A 449 -13.11 3.23 -2.38
C SER A 449 -11.63 3.51 -2.10
N PHE A 450 -11.18 4.71 -2.48
CA PHE A 450 -9.77 5.11 -2.37
C PHE A 450 -9.48 6.16 -1.30
N SER A 451 -10.46 7.01 -1.00
CA SER A 451 -10.24 8.16 -0.11
C SER A 451 -11.46 8.44 0.76
N PHE A 452 -11.19 8.95 1.95
CA PHE A 452 -12.16 9.57 2.83
C PHE A 452 -12.15 11.07 2.55
N TYR A 453 -13.32 11.71 2.55
CA TYR A 453 -13.44 13.14 2.24
C TYR A 453 -14.11 13.89 3.38
N LEU A 454 -13.56 15.06 3.71
CA LEU A 454 -14.14 16.05 4.62
C LEU A 454 -14.42 17.33 3.81
N ILE A 455 -15.62 17.88 3.93
CA ILE A 455 -16.02 19.09 3.23
C ILE A 455 -15.48 20.30 4.00
N GLU A 456 -14.54 21.03 3.39
CA GLU A 456 -14.00 22.27 3.95
C GLU A 456 -14.93 23.44 3.63
N ASN A 457 -15.37 23.56 2.37
CA ASN A 457 -16.33 24.56 1.89
C ASN A 457 -17.21 23.96 0.78
N GLY A 458 -18.39 24.51 0.55
CA GLY A 458 -19.32 24.07 -0.49
C GLY A 458 -20.24 22.93 -0.04
N HIS A 459 -20.90 22.28 -1.01
CA HIS A 459 -21.84 21.19 -0.75
C HIS A 459 -21.67 20.03 -1.72
N VAL A 460 -21.81 18.81 -1.20
CA VAL A 460 -21.76 17.57 -1.97
C VAL A 460 -23.10 16.87 -1.88
N LYS A 461 -23.67 16.57 -3.04
CA LYS A 461 -24.86 15.74 -3.17
C LYS A 461 -24.46 14.28 -3.32
N LEU A 462 -25.06 13.42 -2.50
CA LEU A 462 -24.96 11.97 -2.57
C LEU A 462 -26.27 11.39 -3.10
N ASP A 463 -26.22 10.76 -4.25
CA ASP A 463 -27.36 10.12 -4.91
C ASP A 463 -27.15 8.59 -4.98
N ASP A 464 -28.22 7.81 -4.89
CA ASP A 464 -28.22 6.38 -5.21
C ASP A 464 -29.04 6.11 -6.50
N HIS A 465 -29.22 4.85 -6.87
CA HIS A 465 -30.02 4.47 -8.05
C HIS A 465 -31.51 4.86 -7.95
N ALA A 466 -32.02 5.18 -6.76
CA ALA A 466 -33.41 5.54 -6.50
C ALA A 466 -33.63 7.06 -6.32
N GLY A 467 -32.56 7.86 -6.20
CA GLY A 467 -32.61 9.32 -6.17
C GLY A 467 -31.66 9.95 -5.15
N SER A 468 -31.95 11.18 -4.75
CA SER A 468 -31.12 11.91 -3.79
C SER A 468 -31.19 11.28 -2.41
N VAL A 469 -30.03 10.89 -1.88
CA VAL A 469 -29.93 10.32 -0.54
C VAL A 469 -29.67 11.42 0.47
N ARG A 470 -28.70 12.31 0.20
CA ARG A 470 -28.32 13.38 1.13
C ARG A 470 -27.51 14.47 0.44
N THR A 471 -27.64 15.71 0.92
CA THR A 471 -26.69 16.79 0.63
C THR A 471 -25.88 17.08 1.89
N LEU A 472 -24.56 17.14 1.75
CA LEU A 472 -23.59 17.35 2.82
C LEU A 472 -22.94 18.72 2.65
N GLY A 473 -22.74 19.44 3.76
CA GLY A 473 -22.13 20.76 3.80
C GLY A 473 -20.83 20.82 4.62
N PRO A 474 -20.32 22.04 4.87
CA PRO A 474 -19.03 22.24 5.54
C PRO A 474 -18.95 21.58 6.92
N GLY A 475 -17.83 20.90 7.18
CA GLY A 475 -17.58 20.14 8.40
C GLY A 475 -18.19 18.73 8.41
N GLU A 476 -19.00 18.37 7.42
CA GLU A 476 -19.46 17.00 7.22
C GLU A 476 -18.46 16.21 6.37
N HIS A 477 -18.52 14.88 6.49
CA HIS A 477 -17.61 13.97 5.81
C HIS A 477 -18.38 12.87 5.06
N PHE A 478 -17.69 12.13 4.19
CA PHE A 478 -18.26 11.00 3.48
C PHE A 478 -17.20 10.02 2.95
N GLY A 479 -17.66 8.83 2.56
CA GLY A 479 -16.87 7.78 1.95
C GLY A 479 -16.20 6.83 2.93
N GLU A 480 -16.41 7.00 4.24
CA GLU A 480 -15.92 6.12 5.29
C GLU A 480 -16.55 4.73 5.23
N ARG A 481 -17.81 4.64 4.80
CA ARG A 481 -18.56 3.38 4.78
C ARG A 481 -17.87 2.35 3.90
N GLU A 482 -17.61 2.68 2.64
CA GLU A 482 -17.03 1.74 1.70
C GLU A 482 -15.56 1.45 1.98
N LEU A 483 -14.86 2.37 2.64
CA LEU A 483 -13.50 2.14 3.12
C LEU A 483 -13.48 1.14 4.29
N LEU A 484 -14.37 1.31 5.28
CA LEU A 484 -14.49 0.42 6.43
C LEU A 484 -14.97 -0.98 6.03
N GLN A 485 -15.93 -1.06 5.10
CA GLN A 485 -16.50 -2.32 4.62
C GLN A 485 -15.67 -2.97 3.50
N ASN A 486 -14.66 -2.27 2.99
CA ASN A 486 -13.85 -2.68 1.84
C ASN A 486 -14.70 -3.03 0.60
N THR A 487 -15.73 -2.22 0.35
CA THR A 487 -16.67 -2.36 -0.77
C THR A 487 -16.45 -1.24 -1.80
N LYS A 488 -17.14 -1.34 -2.95
CA LYS A 488 -17.20 -0.28 -3.97
C LYS A 488 -18.19 0.81 -3.54
N ARG A 489 -17.99 2.04 -4.04
CA ARG A 489 -18.87 3.20 -3.85
C ARG A 489 -20.33 2.84 -4.13
N GLN A 490 -21.20 3.09 -3.16
CA GLN A 490 -22.64 2.82 -3.28
C GLN A 490 -23.44 4.05 -3.68
N PHE A 491 -22.82 5.23 -3.61
CA PHE A 491 -23.41 6.52 -3.95
C PHE A 491 -22.66 7.20 -5.07
N GLU A 492 -23.35 8.07 -5.78
CA GLU A 492 -22.80 9.05 -6.70
C GLU A 492 -22.59 10.34 -5.92
N ALA A 493 -21.35 10.84 -5.88
CA ALA A 493 -21.00 12.04 -5.14
C ALA A 493 -20.69 13.15 -6.14
N ILE A 494 -21.50 14.22 -6.12
CA ILE A 494 -21.40 15.35 -7.05
C ILE A 494 -21.33 16.65 -6.25
N ALA A 495 -20.40 17.53 -6.59
CA ALA A 495 -20.37 18.89 -6.05
C ALA A 495 -21.57 19.69 -6.58
N SER A 496 -22.41 20.24 -5.71
CA SER A 496 -23.58 21.04 -6.12
C SER A 496 -23.28 22.52 -6.31
N GLU A 497 -22.07 22.93 -5.93
CA GLU A 497 -21.52 24.29 -6.04
C GLU A 497 -19.98 24.21 -5.94
N PRO A 498 -19.24 25.31 -6.16
CA PRO A 498 -17.79 25.31 -5.94
C PRO A 498 -17.45 24.80 -4.54
N THR A 499 -16.76 23.67 -4.47
CA THR A 499 -16.58 22.86 -3.26
C THR A 499 -15.11 22.51 -3.06
N THR A 500 -14.63 22.67 -1.84
CA THR A 500 -13.27 22.27 -1.44
C THR A 500 -13.35 21.12 -0.44
N LEU A 501 -12.65 20.03 -0.75
CA LEU A 501 -12.59 18.83 0.09
C LEU A 501 -11.18 18.60 0.59
N ILE A 502 -11.08 18.10 1.81
CA ILE A 502 -9.88 17.47 2.35
C ILE A 502 -10.00 15.96 2.10
N ALA A 503 -9.04 15.37 1.38
CA ALA A 503 -9.01 13.97 1.01
C ALA A 503 -7.87 13.22 1.75
N LEU A 504 -8.24 12.15 2.45
CA LEU A 504 -7.32 11.20 3.09
C LEU A 504 -7.34 9.89 2.33
N ASP A 505 -6.18 9.38 1.91
CA ASP A 505 -6.11 8.09 1.21
C ASP A 505 -6.46 6.91 2.13
N LYS A 506 -6.83 5.79 1.51
CA LYS A 506 -7.25 4.56 2.20
C LYS A 506 -6.22 4.06 3.20
N THR A 507 -4.92 4.10 2.90
CA THR A 507 -3.90 3.56 3.82
C THR A 507 -3.79 4.43 5.06
N THR A 508 -3.83 5.75 4.89
CA THR A 508 -3.86 6.71 6.01
C THR A 508 -5.15 6.58 6.82
N PHE A 509 -6.31 6.44 6.16
CA PHE A 509 -7.60 6.25 6.82
C PHE A 509 -7.67 4.93 7.62
N GLU A 510 -7.19 3.83 7.04
CA GLU A 510 -7.13 2.54 7.73
C GLU A 510 -6.18 2.59 8.94
N ALA A 511 -5.04 3.27 8.80
CA ALA A 511 -4.12 3.47 9.91
C ALA A 511 -4.80 4.26 11.04
N LEU A 512 -5.55 5.32 10.72
CA LEU A 512 -6.29 6.11 11.71
C LEU A 512 -7.36 5.26 12.42
N THR A 513 -8.19 4.54 11.67
CA THR A 513 -9.33 3.78 12.22
C THR A 513 -8.92 2.54 13.00
N LYS A 514 -7.84 1.85 12.58
CA LYS A 514 -7.32 0.66 13.29
C LYS A 514 -6.56 1.02 14.56
N ASN A 515 -5.83 2.12 14.56
CA ASN A 515 -4.95 2.49 15.68
C ASN A 515 -5.60 3.49 16.66
N SER A 516 -6.76 4.06 16.34
CA SER A 516 -7.55 4.90 17.24
C SER A 516 -8.93 4.29 17.47
N LEU A 517 -9.13 3.71 18.65
CA LEU A 517 -10.42 3.13 19.06
C LEU A 517 -11.56 4.16 18.97
N THR A 518 -11.32 5.40 19.39
CA THR A 518 -12.32 6.46 19.38
C THR A 518 -12.67 6.92 17.97
N ALA A 519 -11.67 7.11 17.10
CA ALA A 519 -11.92 7.52 15.72
C ALA A 519 -12.61 6.40 14.92
N GLY A 520 -12.13 5.16 15.06
CA GLY A 520 -12.76 3.99 14.46
C GLY A 520 -14.21 3.82 14.90
N TYR A 521 -14.49 3.96 16.20
CA TYR A 521 -15.86 3.88 16.74
C TYR A 521 -16.77 4.98 16.16
N TYR A 522 -16.30 6.23 16.12
CA TYR A 522 -17.08 7.35 15.59
C TYR A 522 -17.41 7.18 14.10
N LEU A 523 -16.39 6.85 13.28
CA LEU A 523 -16.56 6.68 11.83
C LEU A 523 -17.42 5.46 11.49
N ASN A 524 -17.31 4.37 12.26
CA ASN A 524 -18.19 3.23 12.09
C ASN A 524 -19.64 3.58 12.43
N ARG A 525 -19.86 4.41 13.46
CA ARG A 525 -21.19 4.91 13.83
C ARG A 525 -21.77 5.86 12.77
N SER A 526 -20.95 6.74 12.19
CA SER A 526 -21.41 7.67 11.15
C SER A 526 -21.82 6.96 9.86
N SER A 527 -21.20 5.81 9.54
CA SER A 527 -21.54 5.05 8.33
C SER A 527 -23.01 4.61 8.23
N VAL A 528 -23.72 4.50 9.36
CA VAL A 528 -25.14 4.11 9.44
C VAL A 528 -26.06 5.15 8.78
N HIS A 529 -25.61 6.41 8.68
CA HIS A 529 -26.38 7.45 7.99
C HIS A 529 -26.53 7.22 6.48
N TYR A 530 -25.75 6.31 5.90
CA TYR A 530 -25.71 6.05 4.46
C TYR A 530 -26.33 4.70 4.11
N LEU A 531 -27.42 4.29 4.78
CA LEU A 531 -28.19 3.09 4.41
C LEU A 531 -29.09 3.39 3.20
N SER A 532 -29.12 2.51 2.19
CA SER A 532 -30.04 2.62 1.06
C SER A 532 -31.49 2.38 1.49
N LEU A 533 -32.48 2.80 0.69
CA LEU A 533 -33.90 2.55 1.01
C LEU A 533 -34.22 1.05 1.17
N GLN A 534 -33.57 0.19 0.39
CA GLN A 534 -33.74 -1.27 0.49
C GLN A 534 -33.12 -1.82 1.78
N GLU A 535 -31.93 -1.35 2.17
CA GLU A 535 -31.27 -1.76 3.42
C GLU A 535 -32.07 -1.31 4.65
N ARG A 536 -32.60 -0.08 4.61
CA ARG A 536 -33.51 0.42 5.67
C ARG A 536 -34.74 -0.46 5.78
N LYS A 537 -35.38 -0.78 4.65
CA LYS A 537 -36.55 -1.66 4.63
C LYS A 537 -36.22 -3.05 5.18
N ALA A 538 -35.08 -3.61 4.82
CA ALA A 538 -34.62 -4.90 5.35
C ALA A 538 -34.44 -4.88 6.88
N ILE A 539 -33.90 -3.79 7.45
CA ILE A 539 -33.79 -3.63 8.92
C ILE A 539 -35.18 -3.60 9.56
N VAL A 540 -36.12 -2.86 8.97
CA VAL A 540 -37.50 -2.77 9.47
C VAL A 540 -38.26 -4.09 9.32
N ASP A 541 -37.97 -4.86 8.27
CA ASP A 541 -38.56 -6.19 8.02
C ASP A 541 -38.14 -7.26 9.06
N HIS A 542 -37.12 -7.00 9.90
CA HIS A 542 -36.81 -7.86 11.04
C HIS A 542 -37.90 -7.79 12.14
N ALA A 543 -38.65 -6.68 12.21
CA ALA A 543 -39.75 -6.53 13.15
C ALA A 543 -40.99 -7.30 12.68
N SER A 544 -41.69 -7.94 13.61
CA SER A 544 -42.89 -8.73 13.26
C SER A 544 -43.95 -7.88 12.55
N PRO A 545 -44.70 -8.44 11.57
CA PRO A 545 -45.79 -7.72 10.92
C PRO A 545 -46.84 -7.20 11.90
N SER A 546 -47.06 -7.91 13.01
CA SER A 546 -47.95 -7.52 14.10
C SER A 546 -47.47 -6.28 14.85
N LEU A 547 -46.16 -6.13 15.07
CA LEU A 547 -45.62 -4.94 15.72
C LEU A 547 -45.63 -3.74 14.77
N ARG A 548 -45.26 -3.94 13.50
CA ARG A 548 -45.17 -2.88 12.50
C ARG A 548 -46.47 -2.11 12.27
N GLN A 549 -47.62 -2.78 12.43
CA GLN A 549 -48.96 -2.20 12.26
C GLN A 549 -49.50 -1.48 13.50
N LYS A 550 -48.86 -1.65 14.68
CA LYS A 550 -49.24 -0.92 15.89
C LYS A 550 -48.82 0.55 15.82
N ARG A 551 -49.37 1.36 16.73
CA ARG A 551 -49.11 2.79 16.76
C ARG A 551 -48.00 3.14 17.74
N VAL A 552 -47.31 4.24 17.47
CA VAL A 552 -46.30 4.79 18.37
C VAL A 552 -46.88 5.08 19.76
N GLU A 553 -48.15 5.53 19.84
CA GLU A 553 -48.82 5.85 21.11
C GLU A 553 -48.94 4.67 22.09
N ASP A 554 -48.89 3.43 21.58
CA ASP A 554 -48.97 2.19 22.35
C ASP A 554 -47.66 1.89 23.11
N PHE A 555 -46.55 2.48 22.69
CA PHE A 555 -45.20 2.18 23.19
C PHE A 555 -44.45 3.40 23.74
N MET A 556 -44.98 4.60 23.52
CA MET A 556 -44.33 5.83 24.01
C MET A 556 -44.42 5.96 25.53
N ARG A 557 -43.35 6.50 26.12
CA ARG A 557 -43.30 6.88 27.54
C ARG A 557 -43.84 8.29 27.72
N ARG A 558 -44.76 8.49 28.66
CA ARG A 558 -45.50 9.76 28.85
C ARG A 558 -44.98 10.62 30.01
N ASP A 559 -44.27 10.04 30.98
CA ASP A 559 -43.79 10.72 32.19
C ASP A 559 -42.27 10.93 32.20
N GLU A 560 -41.74 11.56 31.15
CA GLU A 560 -40.30 11.81 31.02
C GLU A 560 -39.90 13.18 31.55
N VAL A 561 -38.71 13.25 32.16
CA VAL A 561 -38.15 14.49 32.68
C VAL A 561 -37.74 15.37 31.49
N VAL A 562 -38.18 16.63 31.47
CA VAL A 562 -37.85 17.59 30.41
C VAL A 562 -37.02 18.75 30.94
N LEU A 563 -36.23 19.36 30.07
CA LEU A 563 -35.47 20.57 30.37
C LEU A 563 -36.11 21.76 29.66
N ARG A 564 -36.08 22.94 30.29
CA ARG A 564 -36.44 24.21 29.65
C ARG A 564 -35.18 24.95 29.25
N GLY A 565 -35.23 25.67 28.13
CA GLY A 565 -34.09 26.52 27.70
C GLY A 565 -33.67 27.56 28.74
N THR A 566 -34.58 27.93 29.65
CA THR A 566 -34.36 28.85 30.78
C THR A 566 -33.80 28.19 32.04
N ASP A 567 -33.79 26.85 32.11
CA ASP A 567 -33.22 26.13 33.26
C ASP A 567 -31.71 26.40 33.35
N SER A 568 -31.18 26.53 34.57
CA SER A 568 -29.73 26.56 34.76
C SER A 568 -29.10 25.20 34.41
N ILE A 569 -27.84 25.20 34.00
CA ILE A 569 -27.09 23.95 33.77
C ILE A 569 -27.06 23.08 35.04
N LEU A 570 -26.97 23.69 36.23
CA LEU A 570 -27.09 22.96 37.51
C LEU A 570 -28.44 22.25 37.65
N THR A 571 -29.54 22.92 37.29
CA THR A 571 -30.89 22.33 37.27
C THR A 571 -30.95 21.16 36.30
N ALA A 572 -30.38 21.33 35.11
CA ALA A 572 -30.31 20.26 34.11
C ALA A 572 -29.53 19.04 34.61
N MET A 573 -28.38 19.24 35.25
CA MET A 573 -27.60 18.13 35.83
C MET A 573 -28.38 17.38 36.92
N LYS A 574 -29.14 18.08 37.76
CA LYS A 574 -30.04 17.45 38.75
C LYS A 574 -31.15 16.65 38.08
N ALA A 575 -31.71 17.17 36.98
CA ALA A 575 -32.72 16.49 36.18
C ALA A 575 -32.19 15.21 35.54
N PHE A 576 -30.99 15.22 34.93
CA PHE A 576 -30.32 14.01 34.42
C PHE A 576 -30.11 12.97 35.52
N LYS A 577 -29.63 13.39 36.69
CA LYS A 577 -29.43 12.48 37.83
C LYS A 577 -30.74 11.86 38.32
N LYS A 578 -31.83 12.64 38.37
CA LYS A 578 -33.15 12.17 38.79
C LYS A 578 -33.76 11.19 37.77
N ALA A 579 -33.61 11.49 36.49
CA ALA A 579 -34.13 10.65 35.40
C ALA A 579 -33.32 9.37 35.18
N GLY A 580 -32.05 9.34 35.61
CA GLY A 580 -31.13 8.26 35.26
C GLY A 580 -30.84 8.20 33.75
N ALA A 581 -31.13 9.27 33.01
CA ALA A 581 -31.04 9.33 31.56
C ALA A 581 -29.69 9.92 31.11
N ALA A 582 -29.19 9.48 29.96
CA ALA A 582 -27.99 10.06 29.33
C ALA A 582 -28.32 11.25 28.41
N ILE A 583 -29.59 11.39 28.04
CA ILE A 583 -30.12 12.38 27.11
C ILE A 583 -31.51 12.84 27.58
N LEU A 584 -31.80 14.13 27.51
CA LEU A 584 -33.10 14.71 27.91
C LEU A 584 -33.57 15.73 26.85
N PRO A 585 -34.89 15.82 26.57
CA PRO A 585 -35.41 16.77 25.61
C PRO A 585 -35.37 18.19 26.19
N VAL A 586 -35.07 19.17 25.35
CA VAL A 586 -35.08 20.59 25.69
C VAL A 586 -36.27 21.27 25.02
N LEU A 587 -37.12 21.89 25.81
CA LEU A 587 -38.29 22.63 25.36
C LEU A 587 -38.04 24.15 25.37
N ASP A 588 -38.70 24.84 24.44
CA ASP A 588 -38.84 26.29 24.48
C ASP A 588 -39.97 26.73 25.43
N ASP A 589 -40.17 28.05 25.56
CA ASP A 589 -41.19 28.63 26.45
C ASP A 589 -42.64 28.34 26.00
N GLU A 590 -42.83 27.87 24.76
CA GLU A 590 -44.12 27.45 24.19
C GLU A 590 -44.34 25.93 24.26
N ASN A 591 -43.52 25.20 25.05
CA ASN A 591 -43.49 23.73 25.14
C ASN A 591 -43.19 23.00 23.82
N ARG A 592 -42.56 23.68 22.85
CA ARG A 592 -42.09 23.05 21.61
C ARG A 592 -40.68 22.50 21.81
N CYS A 593 -40.40 21.38 21.16
CA CYS A 593 -39.09 20.73 21.27
C CYS A 593 -38.01 21.46 20.45
N LYS A 594 -36.90 21.84 21.09
CA LYS A 594 -35.69 22.38 20.46
C LYS A 594 -34.63 21.32 20.13
N GLY A 595 -34.81 20.08 20.60
CA GLY A 595 -33.88 18.97 20.40
C GLY A 595 -33.42 18.35 21.72
N TRP A 596 -32.33 17.58 21.66
CA TRP A 596 -31.79 16.85 22.81
C TRP A 596 -30.60 17.55 23.45
N LEU A 597 -30.51 17.51 24.77
CA LEU A 597 -29.25 17.73 25.49
C LEU A 597 -28.67 16.38 25.92
N ARG A 598 -27.41 16.10 25.57
CA ARG A 598 -26.66 14.94 26.09
C ARG A 598 -25.85 15.36 27.30
N LEU A 599 -25.91 14.54 28.35
CA LEU A 599 -25.19 14.80 29.60
C LEU A 599 -23.67 14.95 29.35
N ALA A 600 -23.10 14.10 28.49
CA ALA A 600 -21.68 14.16 28.12
C ALA A 600 -21.31 15.50 27.47
N LEU A 601 -22.15 16.02 26.56
CA LEU A 601 -21.89 17.30 25.89
C LEU A 601 -21.93 18.47 26.89
N ALA A 602 -22.86 18.44 27.85
CA ALA A 602 -22.92 19.43 28.92
C ALA A 602 -21.66 19.39 29.80
N PHE A 603 -21.14 18.19 30.12
CA PHE A 603 -19.87 18.03 30.84
C PHE A 603 -18.67 18.53 30.05
N ASP A 604 -18.57 18.23 28.76
CA ASP A 604 -17.47 18.66 27.89
C ASP A 604 -17.37 20.20 27.86
N TRP A 605 -18.51 20.88 27.84
CA TRP A 605 -18.55 22.34 27.78
C TRP A 605 -18.18 23.01 29.10
N LEU A 606 -18.57 22.40 30.23
CA LEU A 606 -18.10 22.80 31.56
C LEU A 606 -16.59 22.60 31.69
N HIS A 607 -16.05 21.47 31.23
CA HIS A 607 -14.60 21.20 31.26
C HIS A 607 -13.79 22.15 30.38
N GLN A 608 -14.34 22.56 29.23
CA GLN A 608 -13.70 23.53 28.33
C GLN A 608 -13.82 24.98 28.83
N GLY A 609 -14.49 25.23 29.96
CA GLY A 609 -14.70 26.58 30.52
C GLY A 609 -15.61 27.48 29.68
N LYS A 610 -16.33 26.91 28.69
CA LYS A 610 -17.18 27.67 27.76
C LYS A 610 -18.49 28.14 28.40
N VAL A 611 -18.93 27.47 29.47
CA VAL A 611 -20.16 27.75 30.21
C VAL A 611 -19.96 27.52 31.71
N ARG A 612 -20.80 28.11 32.55
CA ARG A 612 -20.80 27.92 34.00
C ARG A 612 -22.13 27.32 34.47
N LEU A 613 -22.16 26.76 35.68
CA LEU A 613 -23.34 26.04 36.21
C LEU A 613 -24.59 26.92 36.33
N GLU A 614 -24.40 28.23 36.51
CA GLU A 614 -25.44 29.25 36.58
C GLU A 614 -26.01 29.67 35.22
N HIS A 615 -25.33 29.35 34.11
CA HIS A 615 -25.80 29.72 32.77
C HIS A 615 -27.04 28.91 32.38
N PRO A 616 -27.90 29.45 31.50
CA PRO A 616 -29.09 28.76 31.04
C PRO A 616 -28.76 27.66 30.01
N VAL A 617 -29.55 26.60 29.97
CA VAL A 617 -29.44 25.48 29.03
C VAL A 617 -29.52 25.95 27.56
N SER A 618 -30.22 27.05 27.28
CA SER A 618 -30.30 27.66 25.95
C SER A 618 -28.95 28.09 25.37
N GLN A 619 -27.91 28.27 26.20
CA GLN A 619 -26.55 28.50 25.72
C GLN A 619 -25.85 27.23 25.25
N LEU A 620 -26.37 26.04 25.59
CA LEU A 620 -25.85 24.75 25.14
C LEU A 620 -26.41 24.41 23.76
N ARG A 621 -25.56 23.86 22.88
CA ARG A 621 -26.01 23.35 21.58
C ARG A 621 -26.82 22.07 21.79
N THR A 622 -28.08 22.10 21.39
CA THR A 622 -28.92 20.90 21.31
C THR A 622 -28.60 20.11 20.05
N LEU A 623 -28.74 18.79 20.14
CA LEU A 623 -28.66 17.90 18.99
C LEU A 623 -30.04 17.77 18.35
N PRO A 624 -30.11 17.63 17.00
CA PRO A 624 -31.37 17.34 16.33
C PRO A 624 -31.96 16.01 16.84
N SER A 625 -33.29 15.88 16.79
CA SER A 625 -34.03 14.71 17.26
C SER A 625 -34.76 14.01 16.13
N ILE A 626 -34.89 12.68 16.25
CA ILE A 626 -35.90 11.93 15.49
C ILE A 626 -37.28 12.36 15.99
N ASN A 627 -38.19 12.73 15.10
CA ASN A 627 -39.52 13.23 15.46
C ASN A 627 -40.60 12.35 14.81
N VAL A 628 -41.42 11.73 15.66
CA VAL A 628 -42.56 10.89 15.27
C VAL A 628 -43.84 11.42 15.88
N ARG A 629 -45.00 10.99 15.38
CA ARG A 629 -46.31 11.35 15.91
C ARG A 629 -46.96 10.16 16.63
N PRO A 630 -47.87 10.40 17.59
CA PRO A 630 -48.62 9.33 18.25
C PRO A 630 -49.34 8.40 17.26
N GLU A 631 -49.89 8.99 16.20
CA GLU A 631 -50.62 8.30 15.14
C GLU A 631 -49.75 7.58 14.10
N ASP A 632 -48.43 7.81 14.10
CA ASP A 632 -47.53 7.12 13.18
C ASP A 632 -47.48 5.62 13.49
N SER A 633 -47.28 4.80 12.46
CA SER A 633 -47.06 3.38 12.66
C SER A 633 -45.66 3.12 13.22
N VAL A 634 -45.50 2.00 13.95
CA VAL A 634 -44.17 1.56 14.40
C VAL A 634 -43.23 1.33 13.20
N GLU A 635 -43.76 0.91 12.04
CA GLU A 635 -42.97 0.81 10.81
C GLU A 635 -42.37 2.16 10.38
N GLN A 636 -43.16 3.24 10.42
CA GLN A 636 -42.69 4.59 10.11
C GLN A 636 -41.63 5.05 11.11
N ALA A 637 -41.81 4.76 12.40
CA ALA A 637 -40.83 5.08 13.43
C ALA A 637 -39.52 4.30 13.25
N LEU A 638 -39.58 3.00 12.96
CA LEU A 638 -38.39 2.17 12.70
C LEU A 638 -37.63 2.62 11.45
N LEU A 639 -38.33 3.10 10.41
CA LEU A 639 -37.71 3.71 9.24
C LEU A 639 -36.94 4.99 9.58
N GLN A 640 -37.41 5.78 10.55
CA GLN A 640 -36.67 6.96 11.02
C GLN A 640 -35.49 6.57 11.92
N PHE A 641 -35.64 5.58 12.80
CA PHE A 641 -34.52 5.01 13.58
C PHE A 641 -33.43 4.43 12.68
N ALA A 642 -33.77 3.81 11.55
CA ALA A 642 -32.80 3.32 10.59
C ALA A 642 -31.96 4.43 9.90
N GLN A 643 -32.30 5.71 10.09
CA GLN A 643 -31.62 6.86 9.47
C GLN A 643 -30.73 7.64 10.44
N SER A 644 -30.81 7.32 11.72
CA SER A 644 -30.07 8.00 12.78
C SER A 644 -29.41 6.97 13.71
N PRO A 645 -28.21 7.25 14.23
CA PRO A 645 -27.60 6.42 15.27
C PRO A 645 -28.23 6.67 16.66
N ASP A 646 -29.26 7.50 16.76
CA ASP A 646 -30.02 7.72 17.99
C ASP A 646 -30.97 6.55 18.27
N ARG A 647 -31.23 6.30 19.55
CA ARG A 647 -32.08 5.18 19.99
C ARG A 647 -33.38 5.66 20.63
N GLU A 648 -33.55 6.98 20.70
CA GLU A 648 -34.70 7.67 21.25
C GLU A 648 -35.28 8.62 20.19
N ALA A 649 -36.61 8.61 20.06
CA ALA A 649 -37.37 9.52 19.22
C ALA A 649 -38.35 10.33 20.07
N ILE A 650 -38.56 11.58 19.67
CA ILE A 650 -39.48 12.49 20.32
C ILE A 650 -40.86 12.34 19.68
N VAL A 651 -41.87 12.14 20.51
CA VAL A 651 -43.26 12.02 20.07
C VAL A 651 -43.94 13.38 20.20
N LEU A 652 -44.35 13.97 19.08
CA LEU A 652 -44.97 15.30 19.01
C LEU A 652 -46.42 15.20 18.54
N ASN A 653 -47.31 15.97 19.17
CA ASN A 653 -48.68 16.12 18.66
C ASN A 653 -48.74 17.03 17.42
N ASN A 654 -49.93 17.17 16.83
CA ASN A 654 -50.16 18.03 15.67
C ASN A 654 -49.90 19.54 15.90
N ALA A 655 -49.79 19.98 17.15
CA ALA A 655 -49.39 21.34 17.53
C ALA A 655 -47.87 21.48 17.77
N GLY A 656 -47.08 20.41 17.56
CA GLY A 656 -45.63 20.40 17.77
C GLY A 656 -45.19 20.30 19.24
N GLN A 657 -46.11 19.92 20.12
CA GLN A 657 -45.85 19.78 21.56
C GLN A 657 -45.44 18.36 21.91
N LEU A 658 -44.50 18.24 22.84
CA LEU A 658 -44.04 16.95 23.36
C LEU A 658 -45.17 16.21 24.08
N VAL A 659 -45.46 14.98 23.65
CA VAL A 659 -46.46 14.10 24.27
C VAL A 659 -45.88 12.76 24.72
N GLY A 660 -44.64 12.45 24.34
CA GLY A 660 -43.92 11.31 24.86
C GLY A 660 -42.54 11.12 24.22
N ILE A 661 -41.84 10.08 24.67
CA ILE A 661 -40.56 9.63 24.10
C ILE A 661 -40.72 8.16 23.70
N LEU A 662 -40.31 7.83 22.48
CA LEU A 662 -40.26 6.46 21.98
C LEU A 662 -38.82 5.95 22.06
N VAL A 663 -38.60 4.81 22.71
CA VAL A 663 -37.27 4.21 22.83
C VAL A 663 -37.22 2.95 21.97
N LEU A 664 -36.22 2.83 21.10
CA LEU A 664 -36.07 1.69 20.18
C LEU A 664 -36.02 0.34 20.93
N LEU A 665 -35.42 0.32 22.13
CA LEU A 665 -35.38 -0.88 22.97
C LEU A 665 -36.78 -1.35 23.39
N ASP A 666 -37.72 -0.43 23.66
CA ASP A 666 -39.07 -0.80 24.06
C ASP A 666 -39.82 -1.50 22.91
N LEU A 667 -39.58 -1.05 21.67
CA LEU A 667 -40.09 -1.72 20.47
C LEU A 667 -39.48 -3.12 20.29
N ILE A 668 -38.16 -3.26 20.49
CA ILE A 668 -37.47 -4.55 20.37
C ILE A 668 -37.99 -5.54 21.42
N LEU A 669 -38.17 -5.10 22.66
CA LEU A 669 -38.69 -5.94 23.74
C LEU A 669 -40.15 -6.34 23.50
N ALA A 670 -40.95 -5.43 22.94
CA ALA A 670 -42.34 -5.70 22.57
C ALA A 670 -42.50 -6.64 21.35
N ASP A 671 -41.45 -6.83 20.55
CA ASP A 671 -41.43 -7.80 19.45
C ASP A 671 -41.01 -9.21 19.91
N ALA A 672 -40.22 -9.27 20.98
CA ALA A 672 -39.67 -10.51 21.52
C ALA A 672 -40.60 -11.23 22.50
N GLY A 673 -41.63 -10.56 23.01
CA GLY A 673 -42.67 -11.09 23.89
C GLY A 673 -44.02 -11.17 23.19
#